data_AF-A0A3R8PXJ6-F1
#
_entry.id   AF-A0A3R8PXJ6-F1
#
_cell.length_a   1.000
_cell.length_b   1.000
_cell.length_c   1.000
_cell.angle_alpha   90.00
_cell.angle_beta   90.00
_cell.angle_gamma   90.00
#
_symmetry.space_group_name_H-M   'P 1'
#
loop_
_entity.id
_entity.type
_entity.pdbx_description
1 polymer ?
#
loop_
_entity_poly.entity_id
_entity_poly.type
_entity_poly.pdbx_seq_one_letter_code
_entity_poly.pdbx_strand_id
1 'polypeptide(L)'
;MKKVFNALLLGFALIIVSCGGNKREGEPKVLVFSKTMGFKHASIPAGIAALQKMGQENGFAVDTTKNADMFTDDNLKQYSAVVFLSTTGNVLDQFQEAAFERYIQAGGGYVGIHAAADTEYDWGWYNDLAGAQFLSHPSGTPNADFIIKDKNFIATEFFTDSVWNRDDELYNYKNINPDVNVLMTLDESTYEGGQNGDFHPIAWYHDFDGGRAFYTGGGHTDESFSEELFLKHVLGGIKYAIGENELLDYSKVKSQIPPDTDRFSKVILSEGQFFEPTEMAVLPNNDVLIAQRRGEIMLYDDETKELKEVAKLDVYWKTLETPGVNAEEGVMGLQKDPDYANNNWIYVYYAPTGDKWVNRLSRFKYADGNFDLDSEQIILDVDSQREICCHTGGSIAFGPDNLLYLSTGDNSTPFNEKGEKYVNNGFAPLNDTPGHEQYDARRSSGNTNDLRGKILRIKVNEDGSYDIPEGNLFPMGTEKTRPEIYTMGHRNPYRISVDVKRGYVYWGDVGPDARVDSLKTRGPRGYDEMNQARQPGNFGWPLFIGDNYAYKEYNYETGETGEAFDPQKPMNTSRNNTGLTELPPAMPAYVFYPYDESSQFPQTTTGGRNAMAGPTYYSDLYTGEDKLPDYYDGKVIIYDWMRGWMFAVHLKEDGSFNKMEPFAPEVKLNNLIDMEMSPDGRVYLLEYGSGWFSQNANSGLSYIEFNGGNRPPVIDNMIVETTAGKTPLAINASVVASDREGDNITYTWDFGNGETKETTEPNVSYTYTDAGAYNLSVTVGDDKGESAVSESTGIVAGNSRPEVTINLNGGTPAFYLPGQKIAYEVSVTDPDGGTVDESNVFVSVDYLEGLDKVTMNLGHQQVSAAVTGKALAQSMDCKTCHKEAEASIGPNYMDVAQKYKNRRDALSYLQTRIKTGGNGVWGEVTMPAHPKITSDETRQIALYILSLAGDQKEEKSLPLKGTITAEASAPGNMLVLTASFTDDGAEGTIPLTGSKSVAIPSSTIQLTEDMKTSNMQAMKFGGMDLMLLNGAAGWLELKDTSLKGVNALVLNAGWQSPPNLSYTFQIHENTPDGPVVGEGTMPAQTGGQGTQVNVPITGTVSGNGPFYVTYKAEEGKEPSMVALTGAMFN
;
A
#
# COMPACT_ATOMS: atom_id res chain seq x y z
N MET A 1 6.48 70.08 -42.13
CA MET A 1 7.48 69.03 -41.90
C MET A 1 7.87 68.82 -40.42
N LYS A 2 7.96 69.84 -39.54
CA LYS A 2 8.31 69.62 -38.11
C LYS A 2 7.22 69.03 -37.20
N LYS A 3 5.94 69.08 -37.56
CA LYS A 3 4.84 68.52 -36.74
C LYS A 3 4.53 67.04 -37.00
N VAL A 4 4.96 66.50 -38.14
CA VAL A 4 4.75 65.07 -38.49
C VAL A 4 5.89 64.20 -37.95
N PHE A 5 7.11 64.75 -37.84
CA PHE A 5 8.27 64.03 -37.30
C PHE A 5 8.19 63.79 -35.79
N ASN A 6 7.60 64.73 -35.01
CA ASN A 6 7.43 64.55 -33.57
C ASN A 6 6.25 63.63 -33.19
N ALA A 7 5.26 63.47 -34.08
CA ALA A 7 4.15 62.53 -33.87
C ALA A 7 4.56 61.08 -34.16
N LEU A 8 5.47 60.86 -35.13
CA LEU A 8 6.05 59.54 -35.43
C LEU A 8 7.02 59.06 -34.35
N LEU A 9 7.74 59.96 -33.68
CA LEU A 9 8.61 59.61 -32.54
C LEU A 9 7.84 59.31 -31.24
N LEU A 10 6.65 59.90 -31.02
CA LEU A 10 5.76 59.49 -29.93
C LEU A 10 5.00 58.18 -30.23
N GLY A 11 4.68 57.91 -31.50
CA GLY A 11 4.05 56.65 -31.91
C GLY A 11 4.98 55.43 -31.83
N PHE A 12 6.28 55.62 -32.07
CA PHE A 12 7.28 54.54 -31.92
C PHE A 12 7.67 54.29 -30.45
N ALA A 13 7.55 55.29 -29.57
CA ALA A 13 7.80 55.13 -28.14
C ALA A 13 6.63 54.44 -27.40
N LEU A 14 5.42 54.44 -27.97
CA LEU A 14 4.23 53.78 -27.40
C LEU A 14 4.00 52.34 -27.90
N ILE A 15 4.76 51.86 -28.89
CA ILE A 15 4.70 50.46 -29.38
C ILE A 15 5.83 49.59 -28.79
N ILE A 16 6.83 50.19 -28.15
CA ILE A 16 7.94 49.44 -27.51
C ILE A 16 7.62 49.08 -26.03
N VAL A 17 6.47 49.47 -25.48
CA VAL A 17 6.05 49.15 -24.09
C VAL A 17 5.21 47.86 -23.99
N SER A 18 4.92 47.16 -25.09
CA SER A 18 4.16 45.90 -25.06
C SER A 18 5.01 44.62 -25.09
N CYS A 19 6.32 44.72 -24.84
CA CYS A 19 7.21 43.56 -24.65
C CYS A 19 7.76 43.51 -23.21
N GLY A 20 7.02 44.00 -22.23
CA GLY A 20 7.25 43.65 -20.83
C GLY A 20 6.59 42.29 -20.59
N GLY A 21 7.39 41.25 -20.31
CA GLY A 21 6.88 39.93 -19.96
C GLY A 21 5.86 40.01 -18.81
N ASN A 22 4.96 39.02 -18.74
CA ASN A 22 3.97 38.86 -17.68
C ASN A 22 4.68 38.59 -16.34
N LYS A 23 5.35 39.59 -15.75
CA LYS A 23 6.09 39.47 -14.50
C LYS A 23 5.13 39.51 -13.32
N ARG A 24 5.29 38.60 -12.35
CA ARG A 24 4.48 38.56 -11.12
C ARG A 24 4.73 39.83 -10.30
N GLU A 25 3.66 40.44 -9.77
CA GLU A 25 3.77 41.57 -8.84
C GLU A 25 4.30 41.12 -7.48
N GLY A 26 5.18 41.93 -6.86
CA GLY A 26 5.76 41.65 -5.55
C GLY A 26 7.08 40.88 -5.58
N GLU A 27 7.59 40.54 -4.40
CA GLU A 27 8.79 39.72 -4.25
C GLU A 27 8.52 38.26 -4.69
N PRO A 28 9.45 37.60 -5.40
CA PRO A 28 9.33 36.18 -5.68
C PRO A 28 9.10 35.37 -4.40
N LYS A 29 8.30 34.31 -4.48
CA LYS A 29 8.10 33.37 -3.36
C LYS A 29 8.76 32.03 -3.68
N VAL A 30 9.40 31.45 -2.68
CA VAL A 30 10.00 30.11 -2.75
C VAL A 30 9.35 29.22 -1.70
N LEU A 31 8.95 28.01 -2.10
CA LEU A 31 8.47 26.98 -1.18
C LEU A 31 9.61 26.00 -0.88
N VAL A 32 9.97 25.84 0.39
CA VAL A 32 10.94 24.83 0.83
C VAL A 32 10.17 23.62 1.36
N PHE A 33 10.29 22.51 0.63
CA PHE A 33 9.69 21.23 0.95
C PHE A 33 10.74 20.25 1.49
N SER A 34 10.46 19.64 2.64
CA SER A 34 11.43 18.78 3.35
C SER A 34 10.77 17.54 3.97
N LYS A 35 9.78 16.94 3.30
CA LYS A 35 9.18 15.67 3.72
C LYS A 35 10.16 14.52 3.44
N THR A 36 10.23 13.55 4.35
CA THR A 36 11.09 12.37 4.24
C THR A 36 10.28 11.13 4.60
N MET A 37 10.25 10.16 3.69
CA MET A 37 9.69 8.82 3.90
C MET A 37 10.78 7.75 4.05
N GLY A 38 12.04 8.13 3.80
CA GLY A 38 13.23 7.33 4.06
C GLY A 38 14.10 7.90 5.18
N PHE A 39 15.41 7.98 4.95
CA PHE A 39 16.35 8.56 5.91
C PHE A 39 16.06 10.04 6.13
N LYS A 40 16.15 10.50 7.38
CA LYS A 40 15.92 11.90 7.75
C LYS A 40 17.23 12.56 8.14
N HIS A 41 17.71 13.48 7.30
CA HIS A 41 18.96 14.20 7.53
C HIS A 41 18.86 15.20 8.68
N ALA A 42 19.91 15.26 9.51
CA ALA A 42 19.99 16.18 10.65
C ALA A 42 20.10 17.65 10.21
N SER A 43 20.55 17.91 8.98
CA SER A 43 20.80 19.24 8.43
C SER A 43 19.57 19.98 7.94
N ILE A 44 18.42 19.32 7.82
CA ILE A 44 17.17 19.95 7.34
C ILE A 44 16.83 21.24 8.13
N PRO A 45 16.85 21.27 9.48
CA PRO A 45 16.58 22.50 10.23
C PRO A 45 17.59 23.62 9.97
N ALA A 46 18.89 23.29 9.82
CA ALA A 46 19.93 24.24 9.49
C ALA A 46 19.73 24.82 8.08
N GLY A 47 19.38 23.96 7.11
CA GLY A 47 19.08 24.37 5.74
C GLY A 47 17.85 25.26 5.63
N ILE A 48 16.77 24.94 6.34
CA ILE A 48 15.58 25.81 6.41
C ILE A 48 15.94 27.20 6.94
N ALA A 49 16.67 27.27 8.05
CA ALA A 49 17.07 28.54 8.65
C ALA A 49 17.97 29.37 7.70
N ALA A 50 18.90 28.71 7.02
CA ALA A 50 19.77 29.36 6.04
C ALA A 50 19.01 29.89 4.83
N LEU A 51 18.06 29.12 4.28
CA LEU A 51 17.24 29.53 3.14
C LEU A 51 16.32 30.70 3.50
N GLN A 52 15.68 30.69 4.67
CA GLN A 52 14.86 31.81 5.13
C GLN A 52 15.68 33.09 5.28
N LYS A 53 16.87 33.00 5.89
CA LYS A 53 17.80 34.13 6.00
C LYS A 53 18.24 34.62 4.62
N MET A 54 18.58 33.69 3.72
CA MET A 54 18.99 33.99 2.35
C MET A 54 17.91 34.76 1.58
N GLY A 55 16.63 34.37 1.72
CA GLY A 55 15.49 35.09 1.12
C GLY A 55 15.37 36.53 1.63
N GLN A 56 15.46 36.72 2.94
CA GLN A 56 15.44 38.06 3.57
C GLN A 56 16.57 38.96 3.06
N GLU A 57 17.75 38.41 2.81
CA GLU A 57 18.93 39.16 2.35
C GLU A 57 18.92 39.42 0.83
N ASN A 58 18.14 38.67 0.04
CA ASN A 58 18.20 38.68 -1.42
C ASN A 58 16.87 39.02 -2.12
N GLY A 59 15.83 39.41 -1.37
CA GLY A 59 14.59 39.96 -1.91
C GLY A 59 13.63 38.90 -2.48
N PHE A 60 13.50 37.75 -1.81
CA PHE A 60 12.46 36.76 -2.06
C PHE A 60 11.91 36.19 -0.74
N ALA A 61 10.62 35.90 -0.70
CA ALA A 61 9.98 35.29 0.46
C ALA A 61 10.17 33.77 0.47
N VAL A 62 10.23 33.17 1.66
CA VAL A 62 10.46 31.73 1.84
C VAL A 62 9.39 31.17 2.76
N ASP A 63 8.54 30.31 2.22
CA ASP A 63 7.62 29.47 2.99
C ASP A 63 8.22 28.07 3.14
N THR A 64 7.92 27.37 4.23
CA THR A 64 8.42 26.01 4.47
C THR A 64 7.27 25.06 4.78
N THR A 65 7.37 23.83 4.30
CA THR A 65 6.37 22.80 4.61
C THR A 65 6.97 21.39 4.57
N LYS A 66 6.37 20.50 5.36
CA LYS A 66 6.51 19.05 5.24
C LYS A 66 5.19 18.39 4.80
N ASN A 67 4.14 19.19 4.64
CA ASN A 67 2.84 18.73 4.21
C ASN A 67 2.78 18.67 2.68
N ALA A 68 2.58 17.47 2.13
CA ALA A 68 2.46 17.24 0.71
C ALA A 68 1.10 17.73 0.16
N ASP A 69 0.08 17.88 1.00
CA ASP A 69 -1.24 18.42 0.59
C ASP A 69 -1.17 19.86 0.06
N MET A 70 -0.03 20.53 0.24
CA MET A 70 0.25 21.85 -0.33
C MET A 70 0.60 21.79 -1.83
N PHE A 71 0.82 20.61 -2.40
CA PHE A 71 1.11 20.42 -3.82
C PHE A 71 -0.21 20.37 -4.61
N THR A 72 -0.85 21.53 -4.71
CA THR A 72 -2.04 21.75 -5.53
C THR A 72 -1.77 22.88 -6.52
N ASP A 73 -2.45 22.88 -7.67
CA ASP A 73 -2.35 23.96 -8.66
C ASP A 73 -2.54 25.34 -8.02
N ASP A 74 -3.55 25.49 -7.17
CA ASP A 74 -3.90 26.79 -6.56
C ASP A 74 -2.86 27.28 -5.56
N ASN A 75 -2.26 26.36 -4.79
CA ASN A 75 -1.20 26.75 -3.87
C ASN A 75 0.12 26.99 -4.62
N LEU A 76 0.50 26.13 -5.57
CA LEU A 76 1.78 26.24 -6.29
C LEU A 76 1.85 27.47 -7.20
N LYS A 77 0.70 27.96 -7.70
CA LYS A 77 0.58 29.17 -8.54
C LYS A 77 1.24 30.43 -7.98
N GLN A 78 1.44 30.52 -6.66
CA GLN A 78 2.03 31.68 -6.00
C GLN A 78 3.56 31.62 -5.89
N TYR A 79 4.18 30.47 -6.14
CA TYR A 79 5.61 30.25 -5.99
C TYR A 79 6.33 30.39 -7.33
N SER A 80 7.54 30.92 -7.28
CA SER A 80 8.42 31.08 -8.45
C SER A 80 9.40 29.91 -8.54
N ALA A 81 9.76 29.32 -7.39
CA ALA A 81 10.55 28.11 -7.30
C ALA A 81 10.09 27.24 -6.11
N VAL A 82 10.25 25.92 -6.24
CA VAL A 82 10.10 24.96 -5.15
C VAL A 82 11.45 24.30 -4.90
N VAL A 83 11.89 24.31 -3.64
CA VAL A 83 13.13 23.70 -3.16
C VAL A 83 12.80 22.38 -2.50
N PHE A 84 13.37 21.29 -2.98
CA PHE A 84 13.36 19.99 -2.32
C PHE A 84 14.64 19.90 -1.48
N LEU A 85 14.50 20.11 -0.17
CA LEU A 85 15.61 20.15 0.78
C LEU A 85 15.74 18.79 1.46
N SER A 86 16.68 17.97 0.96
CA SER A 86 16.99 16.64 1.50
C SER A 86 15.74 15.77 1.72
N THR A 87 14.81 15.78 0.76
CA THR A 87 13.68 14.84 0.73
C THR A 87 14.20 13.42 0.51
N THR A 88 13.45 12.39 0.94
CA THR A 88 13.82 10.98 0.72
C THR A 88 12.60 10.09 0.56
N GLY A 89 12.68 9.08 -0.31
CA GLY A 89 11.58 8.15 -0.61
C GLY A 89 10.44 8.77 -1.43
N ASN A 90 9.26 8.14 -1.42
CA ASN A 90 8.09 8.61 -2.18
C ASN A 90 7.25 9.54 -1.31
N VAL A 91 7.32 10.83 -1.58
CA VAL A 91 6.83 11.90 -0.69
C VAL A 91 5.54 12.53 -1.19
N LEU A 92 5.21 12.38 -2.48
CA LEU A 92 4.00 12.84 -3.14
C LEU A 92 3.12 11.65 -3.57
N ASP A 93 1.80 11.86 -3.60
CA ASP A 93 0.86 10.94 -4.24
C ASP A 93 0.60 11.33 -5.71
N GLN A 94 -0.18 10.53 -6.44
CA GLN A 94 -0.45 10.74 -7.87
C GLN A 94 -1.11 12.08 -8.20
N PHE A 95 -1.89 12.67 -7.28
CA PHE A 95 -2.52 13.98 -7.49
C PHE A 95 -1.50 15.10 -7.30
N GLN A 96 -0.66 14.98 -6.29
CA GLN A 96 0.42 15.92 -5.97
C GLN A 96 1.53 15.88 -7.02
N GLU A 97 1.88 14.70 -7.51
CA GLU A 97 2.77 14.50 -8.65
C GLU A 97 2.25 15.24 -9.88
N ALA A 98 0.97 15.03 -10.24
CA ALA A 98 0.34 15.71 -11.36
C ALA A 98 0.36 17.24 -11.17
N ALA A 99 0.00 17.75 -9.99
CA ALA A 99 0.07 19.19 -9.71
C ALA A 99 1.49 19.75 -9.86
N PHE A 100 2.51 19.01 -9.45
CA PHE A 100 3.90 19.43 -9.58
C PHE A 100 4.41 19.41 -11.03
N GLU A 101 4.08 18.36 -11.79
CA GLU A 101 4.28 18.29 -13.25
C GLU A 101 3.71 19.53 -13.94
N ARG A 102 2.45 19.85 -13.64
CA ARG A 102 1.72 21.00 -14.20
C ARG A 102 2.36 22.33 -13.78
N TYR A 103 2.82 22.46 -12.54
CA TYR A 103 3.55 23.63 -12.06
C TYR A 103 4.85 23.88 -12.84
N ILE A 104 5.65 22.84 -13.10
CA ILE A 104 6.87 22.95 -13.91
C ILE A 104 6.51 23.29 -15.37
N GLN A 105 5.51 22.64 -15.95
CA GLN A 105 5.02 22.91 -17.31
C GLN A 105 4.51 24.34 -17.51
N ALA A 106 3.94 24.93 -16.46
CA ALA A 106 3.52 26.32 -16.46
C ALA A 106 4.69 27.33 -16.36
N GLY A 107 5.93 26.86 -16.18
CA GLY A 107 7.14 27.68 -16.11
C GLY A 107 7.76 27.79 -14.70
N GLY A 108 7.33 26.95 -13.76
CA GLY A 108 7.82 26.91 -12.39
C GLY A 108 9.29 26.47 -12.29
N GLY A 109 9.98 26.98 -11.26
CA GLY A 109 11.35 26.58 -10.95
C GLY A 109 11.44 25.41 -9.95
N TYR A 110 12.45 24.55 -10.11
CA TYR A 110 12.82 23.47 -9.20
C TYR A 110 14.27 23.62 -8.73
N VAL A 111 14.49 23.36 -7.44
CA VAL A 111 15.82 23.30 -6.81
C VAL A 111 15.91 22.05 -5.95
N GLY A 112 16.74 21.08 -6.35
CA GLY A 112 17.05 19.91 -5.53
C GLY A 112 18.34 20.11 -4.74
N ILE A 113 18.31 19.82 -3.44
CA ILE A 113 19.48 19.87 -2.56
C ILE A 113 19.71 18.49 -1.93
N HIS A 114 20.94 18.01 -2.06
CA HIS A 114 21.46 16.78 -1.48
C HIS A 114 20.57 15.56 -1.79
N ALA A 115 19.77 15.11 -0.82
CA ALA A 115 18.96 13.91 -0.92
C ALA A 115 17.74 14.03 -1.84
N ALA A 116 17.50 15.19 -2.46
CA ALA A 116 16.46 15.31 -3.48
C ALA A 116 16.61 14.31 -4.67
N ALA A 117 17.80 13.73 -4.90
CA ALA A 117 18.01 12.63 -5.86
C ALA A 117 17.69 11.22 -5.30
N ASP A 118 17.44 11.09 -4.00
CA ASP A 118 16.96 9.91 -3.26
C ASP A 118 15.43 9.98 -3.05
N THR A 119 14.70 10.60 -3.98
CA THR A 119 13.26 10.91 -3.88
C THR A 119 12.53 10.47 -5.16
N GLU A 120 11.32 9.90 -5.02
CA GLU A 120 10.41 9.48 -6.12
C GLU A 120 11.05 8.56 -7.19
N TYR A 121 11.64 7.44 -6.75
CA TYR A 121 12.34 6.49 -7.64
C TYR A 121 11.46 5.89 -8.74
N ASP A 122 10.18 5.76 -8.46
CA ASP A 122 9.13 5.17 -9.28
C ASP A 122 8.41 6.19 -10.18
N TRP A 123 8.78 7.47 -10.09
CA TRP A 123 8.26 8.53 -10.94
C TRP A 123 9.31 8.98 -11.96
N GLY A 124 9.34 8.30 -13.12
CA GLY A 124 10.34 8.55 -14.18
C GLY A 124 10.48 10.02 -14.58
N TRP A 125 9.39 10.79 -14.62
CA TRP A 125 9.42 12.22 -14.93
C TRP A 125 10.19 13.07 -13.90
N TYR A 126 10.03 12.79 -12.60
CA TYR A 126 10.81 13.50 -11.57
C TYR A 126 12.29 13.15 -11.63
N ASN A 127 12.61 11.88 -11.95
CA ASN A 127 14.00 11.48 -12.12
C ASN A 127 14.69 12.25 -13.27
N ASP A 128 13.96 12.47 -14.37
CA ASP A 128 14.43 13.28 -15.49
C ASP A 128 14.58 14.78 -15.09
N LEU A 129 13.66 15.32 -14.27
CA LEU A 129 13.71 16.68 -13.70
C LEU A 129 14.88 16.89 -12.72
N ALA A 130 15.07 15.96 -11.77
CA ALA A 130 16.15 15.98 -10.80
C ALA A 130 17.50 15.81 -11.51
N GLY A 131 17.52 15.02 -12.59
CA GLY A 131 18.64 14.83 -13.50
C GLY A 131 19.54 13.64 -13.17
N ALA A 132 19.33 12.97 -12.04
CA ALA A 132 19.97 11.70 -11.68
C ALA A 132 19.26 11.06 -10.48
N GLN A 133 19.47 9.76 -10.27
CA GLN A 133 19.00 9.02 -9.10
C GLN A 133 20.14 8.61 -8.18
N PHE A 134 19.90 8.61 -6.88
CA PHE A 134 20.83 8.06 -5.90
C PHE A 134 21.08 6.56 -6.14
N LEU A 135 22.35 6.18 -6.07
CA LEU A 135 22.83 4.80 -6.18
C LEU A 135 23.41 4.31 -4.85
N SER A 136 24.35 5.09 -4.29
CA SER A 136 25.05 4.79 -3.03
C SER A 136 25.85 6.01 -2.58
N HIS A 137 26.55 5.93 -1.44
CA HIS A 137 27.52 6.95 -1.01
C HIS A 137 28.68 6.28 -0.24
N PRO A 138 29.86 6.92 -0.15
CA PRO A 138 30.95 6.45 0.69
C PRO A 138 30.62 6.60 2.18
N SER A 139 31.40 5.93 3.04
CA SER A 139 31.17 5.98 4.48
C SER A 139 31.49 7.36 5.07
N GLY A 140 30.52 7.97 5.75
CA GLY A 140 30.69 9.26 6.42
C GLY A 140 30.71 10.44 5.45
N THR A 141 31.40 11.50 5.82
CA THR A 141 31.52 12.75 5.04
C THR A 141 32.97 12.97 4.60
N PRO A 142 33.47 12.25 3.57
CA PRO A 142 34.84 12.38 3.13
C PRO A 142 35.13 13.78 2.55
N ASN A 143 36.40 14.18 2.63
CA ASN A 143 36.94 15.32 1.93
C ASN A 143 37.12 15.00 0.44
N ALA A 144 36.66 15.85 -0.46
CA ALA A 144 36.87 15.67 -1.90
C ALA A 144 37.09 16.99 -2.64
N ASP A 145 37.72 16.88 -3.82
CA ASP A 145 37.90 17.97 -4.75
C ASP A 145 36.70 18.08 -5.70
N PHE A 146 35.95 19.18 -5.56
CA PHE A 146 34.86 19.55 -6.47
C PHE A 146 35.45 20.36 -7.62
N ILE A 147 35.44 19.79 -8.82
CA ILE A 147 36.00 20.39 -10.03
C ILE A 147 34.94 21.25 -10.71
N ILE A 148 35.17 22.56 -10.74
CA ILE A 148 34.25 23.53 -11.37
C ILE A 148 34.40 23.46 -12.89
N LYS A 149 33.37 22.98 -13.59
CA LYS A 149 33.37 22.80 -15.05
C LYS A 149 32.92 24.04 -15.80
N ASP A 150 31.94 24.76 -15.27
CA ASP A 150 31.48 26.04 -15.83
C ASP A 150 31.61 27.14 -14.76
N LYS A 151 32.38 28.18 -15.07
CA LYS A 151 32.56 29.37 -14.21
C LYS A 151 31.76 30.59 -14.69
N ASN A 152 30.91 30.44 -15.68
CA ASN A 152 30.10 31.56 -16.20
C ASN A 152 28.64 31.49 -15.73
N PHE A 153 28.25 30.42 -15.04
CA PHE A 153 26.91 30.25 -14.52
C PHE A 153 26.76 30.94 -13.16
N ILE A 154 25.59 31.50 -12.87
CA ILE A 154 25.34 32.30 -11.66
C ILE A 154 25.62 31.55 -10.33
N ALA A 155 25.46 30.22 -10.32
CA ALA A 155 25.76 29.38 -9.16
C ALA A 155 27.26 29.06 -9.01
N THR A 156 28.11 29.45 -9.95
CA THR A 156 29.54 29.11 -9.95
C THR A 156 30.48 30.26 -10.32
N GLU A 157 29.96 31.39 -10.81
CA GLU A 157 30.78 32.53 -11.28
C GLU A 157 31.62 33.20 -10.19
N PHE A 158 31.27 33.00 -8.92
CA PHE A 158 32.00 33.53 -7.79
C PHE A 158 33.19 32.65 -7.35
N PHE A 159 33.35 31.44 -7.91
CA PHE A 159 34.53 30.61 -7.64
C PHE A 159 35.75 31.16 -8.37
N THR A 160 36.76 31.57 -7.60
CA THR A 160 38.05 32.00 -8.15
C THR A 160 38.88 30.81 -8.62
N ASP A 161 38.93 29.74 -7.82
CA ASP A 161 39.67 28.52 -8.12
C ASP A 161 38.83 27.54 -8.95
N SER A 162 39.50 26.65 -9.68
CA SER A 162 38.83 25.61 -10.48
C SER A 162 38.54 24.34 -9.67
N VAL A 163 39.03 24.30 -8.44
CA VAL A 163 38.86 23.20 -7.49
C VAL A 163 38.36 23.80 -6.18
N TRP A 164 37.28 23.25 -5.66
CA TRP A 164 36.74 23.58 -4.34
C TRP A 164 36.83 22.34 -3.46
N ASN A 165 37.71 22.39 -2.47
CA ASN A 165 37.91 21.30 -1.53
C ASN A 165 36.90 21.42 -0.37
N ARG A 166 36.06 20.41 -0.16
CA ARG A 166 35.04 20.39 0.93
C ARG A 166 34.77 18.97 1.43
N ASP A 167 34.24 18.90 2.65
CA ASP A 167 33.72 17.68 3.26
C ASP A 167 32.21 17.60 3.06
N ASP A 168 31.70 16.46 2.59
CA ASP A 168 30.25 16.20 2.48
C ASP A 168 29.96 14.70 2.32
N GLU A 169 28.69 14.29 2.37
CA GLU A 169 28.26 12.95 1.94
C GLU A 169 28.11 12.93 0.41
N LEU A 170 29.02 12.23 -0.26
CA LEU A 170 29.18 12.30 -1.71
C LEU A 170 28.34 11.22 -2.42
N TYR A 171 27.20 11.60 -3.00
CA TYR A 171 26.32 10.65 -3.66
C TYR A 171 26.92 10.12 -4.96
N ASN A 172 26.91 8.80 -5.11
CA ASN A 172 27.02 8.13 -6.39
C ASN A 172 25.66 8.08 -7.06
N TYR A 173 25.63 8.24 -8.37
CA TYR A 173 24.40 8.34 -9.16
C TYR A 173 24.22 7.20 -10.16
N LYS A 174 22.97 6.85 -10.43
CA LYS A 174 22.53 6.03 -11.57
C LYS A 174 21.52 6.82 -12.40
N ASN A 175 21.23 6.36 -13.62
CA ASN A 175 20.25 6.99 -14.52
C ASN A 175 20.48 8.50 -14.70
N ILE A 176 21.75 8.90 -14.87
CA ILE A 176 22.11 10.30 -15.07
C ILE A 176 21.54 10.77 -16.41
N ASN A 177 20.73 11.82 -16.37
CA ASN A 177 20.14 12.42 -17.56
C ASN A 177 21.25 13.04 -18.43
N PRO A 178 21.45 12.60 -19.69
CA PRO A 178 22.53 13.08 -20.54
C PRO A 178 22.38 14.54 -20.97
N ASP A 179 21.18 15.12 -20.85
CA ASP A 179 20.86 16.48 -21.29
C ASP A 179 21.13 17.55 -20.22
N VAL A 180 21.64 17.18 -19.05
CA VAL A 180 21.97 18.14 -17.98
C VAL A 180 23.24 18.93 -18.28
N ASN A 181 23.27 20.21 -17.92
CA ASN A 181 24.46 21.05 -18.00
C ASN A 181 25.24 20.95 -16.69
N VAL A 182 26.34 20.21 -16.71
CA VAL A 182 27.16 19.95 -15.53
C VAL A 182 27.95 21.20 -15.10
N LEU A 183 27.75 21.62 -13.86
CA LEU A 183 28.45 22.74 -13.22
C LEU A 183 29.69 22.29 -12.47
N MET A 184 29.58 21.16 -11.77
CA MET A 184 30.67 20.60 -10.96
C MET A 184 30.72 19.08 -11.09
N THR A 185 31.92 18.52 -11.03
CA THR A 185 32.15 17.07 -10.86
C THR A 185 33.01 16.79 -9.63
N LEU A 186 32.96 15.57 -9.09
CA LEU A 186 33.90 15.09 -8.08
C LEU A 186 35.13 14.46 -8.76
N ASP A 187 36.29 14.62 -8.14
CA ASP A 187 37.49 13.84 -8.45
C ASP A 187 37.56 12.61 -7.54
N GLU A 188 37.18 11.44 -8.07
CA GLU A 188 37.20 10.18 -7.30
C GLU A 188 38.61 9.75 -6.87
N SER A 189 39.69 10.36 -7.38
CA SER A 189 41.05 10.07 -6.92
C SER A 189 41.38 10.69 -5.55
N THR A 190 40.56 11.61 -5.06
CA THR A 190 40.79 12.32 -3.79
C THR A 190 40.09 11.70 -2.60
N TYR A 191 39.22 10.69 -2.81
CA TYR A 191 38.49 9.99 -1.75
C TYR A 191 38.23 8.52 -2.10
N GLU A 192 37.75 7.71 -1.15
CA GLU A 192 37.40 6.31 -1.38
C GLU A 192 35.88 6.10 -1.47
N GLY A 193 35.42 5.19 -2.34
CA GLY A 193 34.02 4.78 -2.43
C GLY A 193 33.19 5.43 -3.55
N GLY A 194 33.82 6.17 -4.47
CA GLY A 194 33.20 6.62 -5.73
C GLY A 194 32.86 5.45 -6.67
N GLN A 195 31.78 5.59 -7.44
CA GLN A 195 31.28 4.58 -8.38
C GLN A 195 30.89 5.14 -9.76
N ASN A 196 31.07 6.44 -10.01
CA ASN A 196 30.77 7.09 -11.28
C ASN A 196 32.01 7.24 -12.17
N GLY A 197 33.21 7.05 -11.63
CA GLY A 197 34.48 7.09 -12.35
C GLY A 197 34.90 8.49 -12.78
N ASP A 198 35.52 8.61 -13.97
CA ASP A 198 36.05 9.88 -14.49
C ASP A 198 34.97 10.97 -14.70
N PHE A 199 33.69 10.59 -14.74
CA PHE A 199 32.56 11.49 -14.90
C PHE A 199 31.57 11.33 -13.75
N HIS A 200 31.86 12.04 -12.65
CA HIS A 200 31.01 12.09 -11.46
C HIS A 200 30.36 13.48 -11.31
N PRO A 201 29.25 13.80 -12.00
CA PRO A 201 28.56 15.07 -11.81
C PRO A 201 27.99 15.19 -10.39
N ILE A 202 28.10 16.38 -9.79
CA ILE A 202 27.61 16.64 -8.42
C ILE A 202 26.78 17.93 -8.32
N ALA A 203 26.81 18.78 -9.34
CA ALA A 203 25.88 19.91 -9.47
C ALA A 203 25.62 20.19 -10.96
N TRP A 204 24.37 20.48 -11.31
CA TRP A 204 23.96 20.72 -12.70
C TRP A 204 22.68 21.57 -12.79
N TYR A 205 22.39 22.03 -14.01
CA TYR A 205 21.15 22.74 -14.33
C TYR A 205 20.65 22.37 -15.73
N HIS A 206 19.37 22.57 -15.99
CA HIS A 206 18.78 22.49 -17.33
C HIS A 206 17.40 23.14 -17.35
N ASP A 207 16.87 23.38 -18.55
CA ASP A 207 15.44 23.63 -18.74
C ASP A 207 14.74 22.28 -18.88
N PHE A 208 13.61 22.10 -18.19
CA PHE A 208 12.89 20.83 -18.17
C PHE A 208 11.39 21.04 -18.28
N ASP A 209 10.79 20.42 -19.29
CA ASP A 209 9.35 20.40 -19.54
C ASP A 209 8.63 21.75 -19.45
N GLY A 210 9.30 22.86 -19.78
CA GLY A 210 8.77 24.23 -19.71
C GLY A 210 9.27 25.06 -18.52
N GLY A 211 9.80 24.41 -17.48
CA GLY A 211 10.37 25.04 -16.29
C GLY A 211 11.91 25.00 -16.25
N ARG A 212 12.47 25.39 -15.10
CA ARG A 212 13.92 25.47 -14.87
C ARG A 212 14.32 24.59 -13.69
N ALA A 213 15.30 23.73 -13.87
CA ALA A 213 15.79 22.81 -12.85
C ALA A 213 17.25 23.09 -12.48
N PHE A 214 17.53 23.16 -11.19
CA PHE A 214 18.87 23.18 -10.63
C PHE A 214 19.01 22.10 -9.56
N TYR A 215 20.16 21.43 -9.52
CA TYR A 215 20.46 20.43 -8.50
C TYR A 215 21.89 20.57 -7.99
N THR A 216 22.07 20.34 -6.69
CA THR A 216 23.37 20.14 -6.03
C THR A 216 23.31 18.93 -5.12
N GLY A 217 24.28 18.03 -5.23
CA GLY A 217 24.46 16.87 -4.36
C GLY A 217 25.02 17.22 -2.97
N GLY A 218 25.53 18.43 -2.80
CA GLY A 218 26.00 18.89 -1.49
C GLY A 218 24.88 19.37 -0.56
N GLY A 219 25.14 19.40 0.75
CA GLY A 219 24.21 19.87 1.78
C GLY A 219 23.83 18.83 2.82
N HIS A 220 24.59 17.74 2.97
CA HIS A 220 24.33 16.73 3.99
C HIS A 220 24.53 17.28 5.40
N THR A 221 25.56 18.12 5.58
CA THR A 221 26.04 18.57 6.89
C THR A 221 25.42 19.90 7.33
N ASP A 222 25.33 20.12 8.65
CA ASP A 222 24.91 21.41 9.22
C ASP A 222 25.88 22.53 8.79
N GLU A 223 27.18 22.21 8.74
CA GLU A 223 28.26 23.11 8.38
C GLU A 223 28.09 23.69 6.97
N SER A 224 27.56 22.90 6.02
CA SER A 224 27.29 23.36 4.65
C SER A 224 26.40 24.61 4.65
N PHE A 225 25.40 24.67 5.52
CA PHE A 225 24.46 25.79 5.61
C PHE A 225 25.01 27.01 6.38
N SER A 226 26.28 26.97 6.77
CA SER A 226 27.04 28.11 7.28
C SER A 226 28.23 28.50 6.39
N GLU A 227 28.57 27.68 5.39
CA GLU A 227 29.70 27.89 4.49
C GLU A 227 29.35 28.92 3.41
N GLU A 228 30.17 29.98 3.29
CA GLU A 228 29.90 31.09 2.38
C GLU A 228 29.81 30.66 0.90
N LEU A 229 30.71 29.80 0.42
CA LEU A 229 30.74 29.36 -0.98
C LEU A 229 29.54 28.47 -1.32
N PHE A 230 29.16 27.56 -0.42
CA PHE A 230 27.97 26.72 -0.60
C PHE A 230 26.68 27.56 -0.60
N LEU A 231 26.55 28.53 0.32
CA LEU A 231 25.38 29.41 0.34
C LEU A 231 25.27 30.26 -0.92
N LYS A 232 26.39 30.74 -1.49
CA LYS A 232 26.39 31.43 -2.79
C LYS A 232 26.01 30.50 -3.94
N HIS A 233 26.44 29.24 -3.90
CA HIS A 233 26.09 28.23 -4.90
C HIS A 233 24.59 27.97 -4.91
N VAL A 234 24.00 27.68 -3.74
CA VAL A 234 22.56 27.47 -3.57
C VAL A 234 21.77 28.73 -3.97
N LEU A 235 22.22 29.93 -3.59
CA LEU A 235 21.59 31.18 -3.99
C LEU A 235 21.56 31.37 -5.51
N GLY A 236 22.67 31.07 -6.20
CA GLY A 236 22.71 31.13 -7.65
C GLY A 236 21.74 30.15 -8.30
N GLY A 237 21.65 28.92 -7.77
CA GLY A 237 20.68 27.92 -8.20
C GLY A 237 19.23 28.37 -8.03
N ILE A 238 18.89 28.96 -6.87
CA ILE A 238 17.56 29.51 -6.60
C ILE A 238 17.25 30.68 -7.54
N LYS A 239 18.20 31.59 -7.78
CA LYS A 239 18.03 32.70 -8.72
C LYS A 239 17.80 32.20 -10.15
N TYR A 240 18.52 31.17 -10.58
CA TYR A 240 18.28 30.51 -11.86
C TYR A 240 16.86 29.94 -11.93
N ALA A 241 16.42 29.18 -10.92
CA ALA A 241 15.09 28.59 -10.88
C ALA A 241 13.97 29.65 -10.92
N ILE A 242 14.10 30.73 -10.14
CA ILE A 242 13.17 31.89 -10.15
C ILE A 242 13.11 32.54 -11.54
N GLY A 243 14.25 32.65 -12.23
CA GLY A 243 14.36 33.32 -13.53
C GLY A 243 13.91 34.78 -13.45
N GLU A 244 13.08 35.21 -14.40
CA GLU A 244 12.56 36.58 -14.47
C GLU A 244 11.35 36.86 -13.56
N ASN A 245 10.95 35.88 -12.72
CA ASN A 245 9.74 35.93 -11.88
C ASN A 245 8.46 36.12 -12.71
N GLU A 246 8.31 35.35 -13.79
CA GLU A 246 7.14 35.39 -14.65
C GLU A 246 5.91 34.73 -13.99
N LEU A 247 4.72 35.17 -14.37
CA LEU A 247 3.46 34.50 -14.04
C LEU A 247 3.43 33.14 -14.73
N LEU A 248 3.06 32.12 -13.96
CA LEU A 248 2.91 30.76 -14.45
C LEU A 248 1.79 30.69 -15.48
N ASP A 249 2.07 30.07 -16.62
CA ASP A 249 1.17 29.95 -17.76
C ASP A 249 0.58 28.55 -17.83
N TYR A 250 -0.48 28.34 -17.05
CA TYR A 250 -1.19 27.06 -17.00
C TYR A 250 -1.89 26.69 -18.32
N SER A 251 -1.91 27.57 -19.34
CA SER A 251 -2.41 27.22 -20.67
C SER A 251 -1.47 26.32 -21.47
N LYS A 252 -0.21 26.19 -21.05
CA LYS A 252 0.81 25.32 -21.66
C LYS A 252 0.87 23.91 -21.07
N VAL A 253 0.12 23.69 -19.99
CA VAL A 253 0.15 22.45 -19.23
C VAL A 253 -0.44 21.31 -20.05
N LYS A 254 0.23 20.16 -20.03
CA LYS A 254 -0.16 18.94 -20.74
C LYS A 254 -0.48 17.79 -19.80
N SER A 255 0.10 17.79 -18.59
CA SER A 255 -0.21 16.77 -17.58
C SER A 255 -1.64 16.95 -17.08
N GLN A 256 -2.36 15.83 -17.06
CA GLN A 256 -3.73 15.76 -16.56
C GLN A 256 -3.73 15.35 -15.10
N ILE A 257 -4.74 15.78 -14.35
CA ILE A 257 -4.94 15.35 -12.96
C ILE A 257 -5.70 14.03 -12.99
N PRO A 258 -5.28 13.00 -12.21
CA PRO A 258 -6.04 11.77 -12.08
C PRO A 258 -7.48 12.05 -11.66
N PRO A 259 -8.48 11.28 -12.14
CA PRO A 259 -9.83 11.35 -11.60
C PRO A 259 -9.86 10.96 -10.12
N ASP A 260 -10.73 11.59 -9.35
CA ASP A 260 -10.95 11.21 -7.95
C ASP A 260 -11.32 9.73 -7.83
N THR A 261 -10.78 9.06 -6.80
CA THR A 261 -10.93 7.60 -6.63
C THR A 261 -12.37 7.17 -6.37
N ASP A 262 -13.20 8.06 -5.84
CA ASP A 262 -14.62 7.81 -5.57
C ASP A 262 -15.54 8.03 -6.77
N ARG A 263 -15.00 8.39 -7.94
CA ARG A 263 -15.74 8.37 -9.21
C ARG A 263 -15.93 6.96 -9.76
N PHE A 264 -15.22 5.98 -9.22
CA PHE A 264 -15.31 4.59 -9.66
C PHE A 264 -16.21 3.80 -8.71
N SER A 265 -17.28 3.23 -9.25
CA SER A 265 -18.21 2.38 -8.51
C SER A 265 -18.19 0.97 -9.12
N LYS A 266 -18.42 -0.05 -8.29
CA LYS A 266 -18.54 -1.44 -8.76
C LYS A 266 -20.01 -1.81 -8.87
N VAL A 267 -20.47 -2.12 -10.09
CA VAL A 267 -21.83 -2.59 -10.33
C VAL A 267 -21.80 -4.11 -10.51
N ILE A 268 -22.44 -4.82 -9.58
CA ILE A 268 -22.51 -6.29 -9.59
C ILE A 268 -23.62 -6.74 -10.53
N LEU A 269 -23.28 -7.57 -11.51
CA LEU A 269 -24.21 -8.15 -12.48
C LEU A 269 -24.71 -9.53 -12.03
N SER A 270 -23.81 -10.34 -11.47
CA SER A 270 -24.11 -11.68 -10.92
C SER A 270 -23.09 -12.02 -9.83
N GLU A 271 -23.52 -12.66 -8.75
CA GLU A 271 -22.65 -13.08 -7.65
C GLU A 271 -23.05 -14.47 -7.11
N GLY A 272 -22.07 -15.26 -6.69
CA GLY A 272 -22.25 -16.55 -6.03
C GLY A 272 -22.59 -17.73 -6.95
N GLN A 273 -22.70 -17.50 -8.27
CA GLN A 273 -23.18 -18.51 -9.22
C GLN A 273 -22.06 -19.28 -9.94
N PHE A 274 -20.80 -18.82 -9.87
CA PHE A 274 -19.70 -19.41 -10.64
C PHE A 274 -18.93 -20.45 -9.83
N PHE A 275 -18.61 -21.57 -10.48
CA PHE A 275 -17.77 -22.63 -9.93
C PHE A 275 -16.30 -22.27 -10.04
N GLU A 276 -15.79 -22.17 -11.25
CA GLU A 276 -14.37 -21.97 -11.53
C GLU A 276 -14.24 -21.13 -12.80
N PRO A 277 -14.68 -19.85 -12.78
CA PRO A 277 -14.64 -19.02 -13.96
C PRO A 277 -13.20 -18.78 -14.38
N THR A 278 -12.94 -18.83 -15.69
CA THR A 278 -11.61 -18.62 -16.25
C THR A 278 -11.57 -17.32 -17.02
N GLU A 279 -12.17 -17.24 -18.21
CA GLU A 279 -12.11 -16.06 -19.08
C GLU A 279 -13.53 -15.67 -19.54
N MET A 280 -13.75 -14.41 -19.87
CA MET A 280 -15.01 -13.90 -20.43
C MET A 280 -14.84 -13.32 -21.83
N ALA A 281 -15.98 -13.19 -22.53
CA ALA A 281 -16.08 -12.46 -23.78
C ALA A 281 -17.34 -11.58 -23.75
N VAL A 282 -17.16 -10.26 -23.71
CA VAL A 282 -18.25 -9.28 -23.79
C VAL A 282 -18.65 -9.09 -25.26
N LEU A 283 -19.92 -9.32 -25.58
CA LEU A 283 -20.48 -9.28 -26.93
C LEU A 283 -20.96 -7.86 -27.31
N PRO A 284 -21.21 -7.57 -28.61
CA PRO A 284 -21.63 -6.23 -29.06
C PRO A 284 -22.92 -5.69 -28.42
N ASN A 285 -23.78 -6.56 -27.91
CA ASN A 285 -25.01 -6.22 -27.21
C ASN A 285 -24.86 -6.20 -25.67
N ASN A 286 -23.62 -6.19 -25.15
CA ASN A 286 -23.27 -6.28 -23.74
C ASN A 286 -23.59 -7.61 -23.03
N ASP A 287 -24.13 -8.60 -23.74
CA ASP A 287 -24.16 -9.97 -23.23
C ASP A 287 -22.74 -10.45 -22.95
N VAL A 288 -22.58 -11.30 -21.93
CA VAL A 288 -21.26 -11.81 -21.54
C VAL A 288 -21.27 -13.32 -21.58
N LEU A 289 -20.37 -13.90 -22.38
CA LEU A 289 -20.04 -15.32 -22.29
C LEU A 289 -18.96 -15.50 -21.24
N ILE A 290 -19.10 -16.52 -20.38
CA ILE A 290 -18.14 -16.84 -19.32
C ILE A 290 -17.73 -18.31 -19.44
N ALA A 291 -16.44 -18.56 -19.61
CA ALA A 291 -15.90 -19.91 -19.54
C ALA A 291 -15.70 -20.34 -18.07
N GLN A 292 -16.04 -21.59 -17.78
CA GLN A 292 -15.69 -22.25 -16.53
C GLN A 292 -14.77 -23.43 -16.81
N ARG A 293 -13.75 -23.59 -15.95
CA ARG A 293 -12.69 -24.58 -16.13
C ARG A 293 -13.23 -26.00 -16.34
N ARG A 294 -14.36 -26.36 -15.74
CA ARG A 294 -14.91 -27.73 -15.78
C ARG A 294 -15.69 -28.05 -17.07
N GLY A 295 -15.73 -27.14 -18.04
CA GLY A 295 -16.31 -27.36 -19.37
C GLY A 295 -17.49 -26.47 -19.70
N GLU A 296 -18.11 -25.83 -18.70
CA GLU A 296 -19.30 -25.02 -18.90
C GLU A 296 -18.98 -23.67 -19.57
N ILE A 297 -19.81 -23.28 -20.53
CA ILE A 297 -19.89 -21.92 -21.06
C ILE A 297 -21.22 -21.33 -20.61
N MET A 298 -21.16 -20.24 -19.86
CA MET A 298 -22.31 -19.51 -19.33
C MET A 298 -22.58 -18.28 -20.19
N LEU A 299 -23.85 -17.85 -20.23
CA LEU A 299 -24.29 -16.58 -20.78
C LEU A 299 -24.93 -15.75 -19.66
N TYR A 300 -24.42 -14.54 -19.46
CA TYR A 300 -25.15 -13.46 -18.82
C TYR A 300 -25.83 -12.62 -19.91
N ASP A 301 -27.15 -12.52 -19.83
CA ASP A 301 -27.98 -11.76 -20.77
C ASP A 301 -28.22 -10.35 -20.19
N ASP A 302 -27.73 -9.31 -20.87
CA ASP A 302 -27.77 -7.95 -20.33
C ASP A 302 -29.19 -7.37 -20.32
N GLU A 303 -30.09 -7.81 -21.19
CA GLU A 303 -31.47 -7.32 -21.22
C GLU A 303 -32.30 -7.91 -20.07
N THR A 304 -32.24 -9.22 -19.89
CA THR A 304 -33.03 -9.96 -18.90
C THR A 304 -32.36 -10.05 -17.54
N LYS A 305 -31.05 -9.78 -17.47
CA LYS A 305 -30.20 -9.92 -16.28
C LYS A 305 -30.12 -11.37 -15.77
N GLU A 306 -30.39 -12.35 -16.64
CA GLU A 306 -30.35 -13.78 -16.30
C GLU A 306 -28.99 -14.42 -16.64
N LEU A 307 -28.55 -15.36 -15.80
CA LEU A 307 -27.38 -16.20 -16.04
C LEU A 307 -27.82 -17.64 -16.36
N LYS A 308 -27.32 -18.22 -17.47
CA LYS A 308 -27.64 -19.60 -17.88
C LYS A 308 -26.45 -20.32 -18.53
N GLU A 309 -26.39 -21.64 -18.38
CA GLU A 309 -25.45 -22.49 -19.13
C GLU A 309 -25.93 -22.61 -20.58
N VAL A 310 -25.05 -22.32 -21.56
CA VAL A 310 -25.36 -22.41 -23.00
C VAL A 310 -24.58 -23.52 -23.71
N ALA A 311 -23.46 -23.98 -23.14
CA ALA A 311 -22.72 -25.14 -23.62
C ALA A 311 -21.95 -25.85 -22.51
N LYS A 312 -21.58 -27.10 -22.78
CA LYS A 312 -20.69 -27.90 -21.92
C LYS A 312 -19.74 -28.76 -22.76
N LEU A 313 -18.46 -28.44 -22.72
CA LEU A 313 -17.38 -29.20 -23.37
C LEU A 313 -16.93 -30.37 -22.49
N ASP A 314 -16.55 -31.49 -23.11
CA ASP A 314 -15.92 -32.61 -22.41
C ASP A 314 -14.42 -32.36 -22.25
N VAL A 315 -13.99 -32.08 -21.01
CA VAL A 315 -12.63 -31.59 -20.71
C VAL A 315 -11.93 -32.36 -19.59
N TYR A 316 -10.61 -32.44 -19.69
CA TYR A 316 -9.72 -32.87 -18.62
C TYR A 316 -9.58 -31.73 -17.59
N TRP A 317 -10.37 -31.79 -16.52
CA TRP A 317 -10.35 -30.81 -15.41
C TRP A 317 -9.86 -31.39 -14.07
N LYS A 318 -9.50 -32.67 -14.04
CA LYS A 318 -8.95 -33.34 -12.85
C LYS A 318 -8.05 -34.49 -13.28
N THR A 319 -7.08 -34.83 -12.44
CA THR A 319 -6.25 -36.02 -12.64
C THR A 319 -7.07 -37.30 -12.60
N LEU A 320 -6.68 -38.27 -13.41
CA LEU A 320 -7.35 -39.55 -13.54
C LEU A 320 -6.73 -40.60 -12.63
N GLU A 321 -5.39 -40.60 -12.55
CA GLU A 321 -4.61 -41.68 -11.94
C GLU A 321 -3.68 -41.19 -10.82
N THR A 322 -3.41 -39.87 -10.73
CA THR A 322 -2.53 -39.29 -9.71
C THR A 322 -3.32 -38.60 -8.58
N PRO A 323 -3.50 -39.24 -7.41
CA PRO A 323 -4.30 -38.69 -6.31
C PRO A 323 -3.62 -37.49 -5.65
N GLY A 324 -4.40 -36.48 -5.29
CA GLY A 324 -3.92 -35.30 -4.56
C GLY A 324 -3.14 -34.28 -5.40
N VAL A 325 -3.14 -34.43 -6.74
CA VAL A 325 -2.66 -33.43 -7.68
C VAL A 325 -3.87 -32.75 -8.31
N ASN A 326 -3.94 -31.42 -8.22
CA ASN A 326 -4.96 -30.64 -8.89
C ASN A 326 -4.55 -30.42 -10.34
N ALA A 327 -5.49 -30.56 -11.27
CA ALA A 327 -5.29 -30.17 -12.66
C ALA A 327 -5.79 -28.74 -12.84
N GLU A 328 -4.97 -27.86 -13.40
CA GLU A 328 -5.35 -26.49 -13.74
C GLU A 328 -6.03 -26.42 -15.12
N GLU A 329 -5.98 -27.51 -15.87
CA GLU A 329 -6.55 -27.59 -17.20
C GLU A 329 -8.07 -27.74 -17.16
N GLY A 330 -8.68 -27.61 -18.34
CA GLY A 330 -10.12 -27.45 -18.49
C GLY A 330 -10.42 -26.58 -19.70
N VAL A 331 -11.43 -25.71 -19.59
CA VAL A 331 -11.56 -24.55 -20.49
C VAL A 331 -10.75 -23.41 -19.91
N MET A 332 -9.68 -23.01 -20.61
CA MET A 332 -8.70 -22.05 -20.11
C MET A 332 -8.93 -20.66 -20.70
N GLY A 333 -9.40 -20.59 -21.95
CA GLY A 333 -9.67 -19.32 -22.60
C GLY A 333 -10.85 -19.29 -23.54
N LEU A 334 -11.36 -18.09 -23.75
CA LEU A 334 -12.60 -17.74 -24.44
C LEU A 334 -12.48 -16.34 -25.02
N GLN A 335 -12.71 -16.17 -26.32
CA GLN A 335 -12.75 -14.84 -26.93
C GLN A 335 -13.63 -14.82 -28.18
N LYS A 336 -14.36 -13.73 -28.40
CA LYS A 336 -15.12 -13.51 -29.64
C LYS A 336 -14.19 -13.13 -30.79
N ASP A 337 -14.57 -13.51 -32.00
CA ASP A 337 -13.91 -12.98 -33.20
C ASP A 337 -14.09 -11.44 -33.28
N PRO A 338 -13.09 -10.66 -33.73
CA PRO A 338 -13.25 -9.22 -33.91
C PRO A 338 -14.41 -8.84 -34.85
N ASP A 339 -14.79 -9.72 -35.78
CA ASP A 339 -15.92 -9.58 -36.69
C ASP A 339 -17.15 -10.40 -36.24
N TYR A 340 -17.26 -10.68 -34.94
CA TYR A 340 -18.35 -11.48 -34.34
C TYR A 340 -19.74 -10.99 -34.75
N ALA A 341 -19.96 -9.67 -34.86
CA ALA A 341 -21.24 -9.09 -35.28
C ALA A 341 -21.71 -9.59 -36.66
N ASN A 342 -20.80 -10.06 -37.52
CA ASN A 342 -21.11 -10.57 -38.84
C ASN A 342 -20.94 -12.08 -38.94
N ASN A 343 -19.95 -12.65 -38.25
CA ASN A 343 -19.58 -14.06 -38.41
C ASN A 343 -20.03 -14.96 -37.25
N ASN A 344 -20.37 -14.45 -36.08
CA ASN A 344 -20.80 -15.21 -34.90
C ASN A 344 -19.78 -16.26 -34.40
N TRP A 345 -18.48 -16.09 -34.65
CA TRP A 345 -17.44 -17.03 -34.19
C TRP A 345 -16.96 -16.72 -32.77
N ILE A 346 -16.90 -17.74 -31.92
CA ILE A 346 -16.31 -17.72 -30.59
C ILE A 346 -15.15 -18.71 -30.55
N TYR A 347 -13.97 -18.25 -30.14
CA TYR A 347 -12.77 -19.04 -29.95
C TYR A 347 -12.71 -19.58 -28.54
N VAL A 348 -12.29 -20.84 -28.40
CA VAL A 348 -12.17 -21.53 -27.12
C VAL A 348 -10.84 -22.29 -27.10
N TYR A 349 -10.07 -22.10 -26.03
CA TYR A 349 -8.86 -22.88 -25.76
C TYR A 349 -9.10 -23.80 -24.56
N TYR A 350 -9.07 -25.10 -24.80
CA TYR A 350 -9.52 -26.10 -23.83
C TYR A 350 -8.71 -27.39 -23.88
N ALA A 351 -8.84 -28.19 -22.84
CA ALA A 351 -8.16 -29.47 -22.67
C ALA A 351 -9.15 -30.62 -22.91
N PRO A 352 -9.32 -31.12 -24.15
CA PRO A 352 -10.24 -32.22 -24.42
C PRO A 352 -9.85 -33.49 -23.67
N THR A 353 -10.84 -34.31 -23.32
CA THR A 353 -10.60 -35.69 -22.90
C THR A 353 -10.18 -36.54 -24.10
N GLY A 354 -9.46 -37.65 -23.86
CA GLY A 354 -9.11 -38.62 -24.89
C GLY A 354 -7.68 -39.16 -24.79
N ASP A 355 -7.30 -39.96 -25.78
CA ASP A 355 -6.00 -40.67 -25.81
C ASP A 355 -4.81 -39.74 -26.08
N LYS A 356 -5.05 -38.56 -26.66
CA LYS A 356 -4.02 -37.56 -26.92
C LYS A 356 -4.03 -36.48 -25.84
N TRP A 357 -2.89 -36.26 -25.24
CA TRP A 357 -2.69 -35.21 -24.26
C TRP A 357 -2.33 -33.90 -24.95
N VAL A 358 -3.35 -33.14 -25.32
CA VAL A 358 -3.21 -31.83 -25.99
C VAL A 358 -4.12 -30.81 -25.33
N ASN A 359 -3.71 -29.55 -25.38
CA ASN A 359 -4.59 -28.40 -25.23
C ASN A 359 -4.93 -27.90 -26.64
N ARG A 360 -6.18 -27.55 -26.90
CA ARG A 360 -6.74 -27.33 -28.23
C ARG A 360 -7.34 -25.93 -28.35
N LEU A 361 -6.95 -25.22 -29.39
CA LEU A 361 -7.63 -24.03 -29.87
C LEU A 361 -8.64 -24.44 -30.94
N SER A 362 -9.92 -24.17 -30.68
CA SER A 362 -11.02 -24.35 -31.62
C SER A 362 -11.87 -23.07 -31.70
N ARG A 363 -12.78 -22.99 -32.67
CA ARG A 363 -13.87 -22.02 -32.67
C ARG A 363 -15.22 -22.65 -32.96
N PHE A 364 -16.27 -22.01 -32.48
CA PHE A 364 -17.67 -22.45 -32.54
C PHE A 364 -18.57 -21.28 -32.91
N LYS A 365 -19.72 -21.57 -33.52
CA LYS A 365 -20.76 -20.57 -33.78
C LYS A 365 -21.62 -20.36 -32.53
N TYR A 366 -21.81 -19.10 -32.18
CA TYR A 366 -22.75 -18.70 -31.13
C TYR A 366 -23.61 -17.53 -31.63
N ALA A 367 -24.92 -17.74 -31.75
CA ALA A 367 -25.88 -16.72 -32.15
C ALA A 367 -27.25 -16.98 -31.52
N ASP A 368 -28.00 -15.93 -31.22
CA ASP A 368 -29.38 -16.00 -30.71
C ASP A 368 -29.53 -16.93 -29.48
N GLY A 369 -28.54 -16.92 -28.58
CA GLY A 369 -28.52 -17.77 -27.38
C GLY A 369 -28.17 -19.25 -27.62
N ASN A 370 -27.86 -19.65 -28.86
CA ASN A 370 -27.51 -21.02 -29.23
C ASN A 370 -26.00 -21.17 -29.50
N PHE A 371 -25.33 -21.99 -28.71
CA PHE A 371 -23.91 -22.34 -28.88
C PHE A 371 -23.80 -23.68 -29.61
N ASP A 372 -23.44 -23.66 -30.89
CA ASP A 372 -23.44 -24.85 -31.76
C ASP A 372 -22.14 -25.64 -31.66
N LEU A 373 -22.13 -26.72 -30.87
CA LEU A 373 -20.97 -27.59 -30.70
C LEU A 373 -20.61 -28.39 -31.97
N ASP A 374 -21.57 -28.61 -32.89
CA ASP A 374 -21.32 -29.33 -34.14
C ASP A 374 -20.58 -28.45 -35.17
N SER A 375 -20.53 -27.14 -34.94
CA SER A 375 -19.83 -26.17 -35.79
C SER A 375 -18.31 -26.10 -35.54
N GLU A 376 -17.77 -26.95 -34.66
CA GLU A 376 -16.37 -26.92 -34.24
C GLU A 376 -15.41 -26.89 -35.44
N GLN A 377 -14.50 -25.91 -35.42
CA GLN A 377 -13.31 -25.90 -36.26
C GLN A 377 -12.07 -25.93 -35.37
N ILE A 378 -11.33 -27.03 -35.45
CA ILE A 378 -10.04 -27.22 -34.76
C ILE A 378 -8.96 -26.46 -35.51
N ILE A 379 -8.26 -25.56 -34.81
CA ILE A 379 -7.25 -24.68 -35.40
C ILE A 379 -5.84 -25.16 -35.07
N LEU A 380 -5.56 -25.42 -33.79
CA LEU A 380 -4.23 -25.76 -33.31
C LEU A 380 -4.29 -26.68 -32.07
N ASP A 381 -3.51 -27.77 -32.10
CA ASP A 381 -3.23 -28.60 -30.93
C ASP A 381 -1.83 -28.24 -30.38
N VAL A 382 -1.76 -28.00 -29.07
CA VAL A 382 -0.53 -27.80 -28.29
C VAL A 382 -0.34 -29.04 -27.43
N ASP A 383 0.77 -29.75 -27.63
CA ASP A 383 1.10 -30.93 -26.84
C ASP A 383 1.17 -30.57 -25.34
N SER A 384 0.66 -31.44 -24.50
CA SER A 384 0.67 -31.27 -23.04
C SER A 384 0.96 -32.60 -22.35
N GLN A 385 1.55 -32.55 -21.17
CA GLN A 385 1.68 -33.68 -20.26
C GLN A 385 0.60 -33.58 -19.19
N ARG A 386 -0.18 -34.66 -19.03
CA ARG A 386 -1.24 -34.79 -18.01
C ARG A 386 -0.73 -35.52 -16.77
N GLU A 387 -1.61 -35.65 -15.78
CA GLU A 387 -1.33 -36.29 -14.48
C GLU A 387 -0.28 -35.54 -13.64
N ILE A 388 -0.06 -34.27 -13.99
CA ILE A 388 0.85 -33.34 -13.33
C ILE A 388 0.12 -32.01 -13.12
N CYS A 389 0.66 -31.18 -12.25
CA CYS A 389 0.41 -29.74 -12.18
C CYS A 389 1.74 -29.07 -12.57
N CYS A 390 1.81 -27.91 -13.23
CA CYS A 390 0.84 -26.81 -13.33
C CYS A 390 1.07 -26.00 -14.62
N HIS A 391 0.54 -24.77 -14.66
CA HIS A 391 0.85 -23.69 -15.61
C HIS A 391 0.31 -23.94 -17.00
N THR A 392 -0.90 -23.47 -17.22
CA THR A 392 -1.64 -23.69 -18.45
C THR A 392 -1.57 -22.51 -19.41
N GLY A 393 -1.37 -21.30 -18.89
CA GLY A 393 -1.68 -20.08 -19.64
C GLY A 393 -3.13 -20.11 -20.13
N GLY A 394 -3.31 -19.88 -21.43
CA GLY A 394 -4.52 -20.23 -22.15
C GLY A 394 -5.42 -19.06 -22.50
N SER A 395 -5.00 -17.82 -22.25
CA SER A 395 -5.75 -16.62 -22.62
C SER A 395 -5.69 -16.37 -24.13
N ILE A 396 -6.80 -15.89 -24.68
CA ILE A 396 -6.96 -15.59 -26.11
C ILE A 396 -7.21 -14.09 -26.27
N ALA A 397 -6.38 -13.41 -27.05
CA ALA A 397 -6.57 -12.01 -27.39
C ALA A 397 -6.43 -11.76 -28.89
N PHE A 398 -7.10 -10.74 -29.39
CA PHE A 398 -6.93 -10.26 -30.76
C PHE A 398 -6.20 -8.93 -30.78
N GLY A 399 -5.20 -8.82 -31.65
CA GLY A 399 -4.50 -7.58 -31.92
C GLY A 399 -4.96 -6.90 -33.21
N PRO A 400 -4.22 -5.88 -33.67
CA PRO A 400 -4.40 -5.29 -34.99
C PRO A 400 -4.42 -6.33 -36.11
N ASP A 401 -5.10 -6.00 -37.22
CA ASP A 401 -5.24 -6.84 -38.42
C ASP A 401 -5.92 -8.21 -38.19
N ASN A 402 -6.70 -8.34 -37.10
CA ASN A 402 -7.35 -9.58 -36.67
C ASN A 402 -6.35 -10.74 -36.55
N LEU A 403 -5.19 -10.49 -35.94
CA LEU A 403 -4.24 -11.51 -35.54
C LEU A 403 -4.62 -12.07 -34.17
N LEU A 404 -4.65 -13.41 -34.06
CA LEU A 404 -4.95 -14.12 -32.82
C LEU A 404 -3.66 -14.34 -32.06
N TYR A 405 -3.68 -13.98 -30.78
CA TYR A 405 -2.64 -14.25 -29.80
C TYR A 405 -3.16 -15.30 -28.80
N LEU A 406 -2.36 -16.33 -28.55
CA LEU A 406 -2.69 -17.41 -27.62
C LEU A 406 -1.54 -17.59 -26.63
N SER A 407 -1.81 -17.46 -25.34
CA SER A 407 -0.83 -17.76 -24.31
C SER A 407 -0.81 -19.25 -23.96
N THR A 408 0.38 -19.80 -23.71
CA THR A 408 0.56 -21.19 -23.28
C THR A 408 1.53 -21.26 -22.11
N GLY A 409 1.15 -21.96 -21.06
CA GLY A 409 2.03 -22.20 -19.91
C GLY A 409 3.09 -23.27 -20.18
N ASP A 410 4.09 -23.35 -19.32
CA ASP A 410 5.27 -24.18 -19.51
C ASP A 410 5.04 -25.68 -19.28
N ASN A 411 3.89 -26.04 -18.68
CA ASN A 411 3.51 -27.41 -18.34
C ASN A 411 4.64 -28.14 -17.58
N SER A 412 5.27 -27.45 -16.63
CA SER A 412 6.32 -27.99 -15.76
C SER A 412 5.91 -27.84 -14.30
N THR A 413 6.26 -28.82 -13.48
CA THR A 413 5.88 -28.81 -12.07
C THR A 413 6.79 -27.88 -11.27
N PRO A 414 6.24 -26.99 -10.43
CA PRO A 414 7.04 -26.16 -9.54
C PRO A 414 7.50 -26.91 -8.28
N PHE A 415 6.88 -28.06 -7.99
CA PHE A 415 7.02 -28.75 -6.72
C PHE A 415 8.30 -29.58 -6.62
N ASN A 416 8.65 -29.92 -5.38
CA ASN A 416 9.74 -30.84 -5.12
C ASN A 416 9.33 -32.26 -5.46
N GLU A 417 10.23 -32.99 -6.10
CA GLU A 417 10.03 -34.41 -6.32
C GLU A 417 10.18 -35.20 -5.02
N LYS A 418 9.22 -36.09 -4.76
CA LYS A 418 9.22 -36.93 -3.57
C LYS A 418 10.28 -38.01 -3.67
N GLY A 419 11.14 -38.09 -2.65
CA GLY A 419 12.16 -39.14 -2.55
C GLY A 419 13.49 -38.80 -3.21
N GLU A 420 13.56 -37.70 -3.95
CA GLU A 420 14.81 -37.23 -4.55
C GLU A 420 15.66 -36.43 -3.57
N LYS A 421 16.99 -36.57 -3.70
CA LYS A 421 17.95 -35.89 -2.84
C LYS A 421 18.13 -34.42 -3.21
N TYR A 422 18.17 -34.14 -4.50
CA TYR A 422 18.37 -32.80 -5.07
C TYR A 422 17.07 -32.39 -5.74
N VAL A 423 16.46 -31.30 -5.27
CA VAL A 423 15.10 -30.91 -5.64
C VAL A 423 15.01 -29.43 -5.98
N ASN A 424 13.89 -29.01 -6.58
CA ASN A 424 13.72 -27.66 -7.09
C ASN A 424 13.78 -26.57 -6.01
N ASN A 425 13.20 -26.81 -4.83
CA ASN A 425 13.09 -25.88 -3.69
C ASN A 425 12.51 -24.50 -4.06
N GLY A 426 11.54 -24.48 -4.98
CA GLY A 426 10.87 -23.27 -5.43
C GLY A 426 11.70 -22.38 -6.36
N PHE A 427 12.87 -22.82 -6.84
CA PHE A 427 13.62 -22.10 -7.88
C PHE A 427 13.15 -22.52 -9.29
N ALA A 428 13.90 -22.18 -10.33
CA ALA A 428 13.65 -22.66 -11.68
C ALA A 428 13.75 -24.20 -11.79
N PRO A 429 12.72 -24.90 -12.33
CA PRO A 429 12.78 -26.32 -12.62
C PRO A 429 13.74 -26.58 -13.79
N LEU A 430 14.91 -27.16 -13.48
CA LEU A 430 16.00 -27.42 -14.44
C LEU A 430 16.47 -28.88 -14.39
N ASN A 431 15.63 -29.84 -13.98
CA ASN A 431 16.04 -31.23 -13.81
C ASN A 431 15.81 -32.07 -15.08
N ASP A 432 16.84 -32.20 -15.93
CA ASP A 432 16.79 -32.97 -17.17
C ASP A 432 17.29 -34.42 -17.04
N THR A 433 17.27 -35.01 -15.84
CA THR A 433 17.57 -36.43 -15.69
C THR A 433 16.48 -37.30 -16.35
N PRO A 434 16.83 -38.44 -16.97
CA PRO A 434 15.85 -39.28 -17.68
C PRO A 434 14.71 -39.74 -16.76
N GLY A 435 13.46 -39.53 -17.19
CA GLY A 435 12.26 -39.87 -16.40
C GLY A 435 11.73 -38.75 -15.49
N HIS A 436 12.39 -37.59 -15.49
CA HIS A 436 12.04 -36.42 -14.66
C HIS A 436 11.62 -35.21 -15.51
N GLU A 437 11.16 -35.43 -16.75
CA GLU A 437 10.93 -34.37 -17.73
C GLU A 437 9.96 -33.29 -17.24
N GLN A 438 8.98 -33.63 -16.39
CA GLN A 438 8.06 -32.66 -15.80
C GLN A 438 8.74 -31.59 -14.92
N TYR A 439 9.97 -31.83 -14.45
CA TYR A 439 10.76 -30.92 -13.61
C TYR A 439 11.79 -30.10 -14.41
N ASP A 440 11.68 -30.07 -15.74
CA ASP A 440 12.59 -29.34 -16.64
C ASP A 440 11.84 -28.36 -17.55
N ALA A 441 11.71 -27.12 -17.13
CA ALA A 441 11.07 -26.06 -17.93
C ALA A 441 11.87 -25.69 -19.19
N ARG A 442 13.13 -26.15 -19.32
CA ARG A 442 13.93 -25.96 -20.55
C ARG A 442 13.41 -26.79 -21.72
N ARG A 443 12.64 -27.86 -21.47
CA ARG A 443 12.03 -28.67 -22.53
C ARG A 443 10.89 -27.95 -23.27
N SER A 444 10.29 -26.95 -22.62
CA SER A 444 9.13 -26.20 -23.09
C SER A 444 9.49 -24.71 -23.26
N SER A 445 9.48 -23.91 -22.19
CA SER A 445 9.65 -22.44 -22.26
C SER A 445 10.90 -22.02 -23.00
N GLY A 446 12.04 -22.61 -22.67
CA GLY A 446 13.34 -22.37 -23.33
C GLY A 446 13.56 -23.15 -24.63
N ASN A 447 12.61 -23.98 -25.06
CA ASN A 447 12.72 -24.77 -26.29
C ASN A 447 12.04 -24.04 -27.45
N THR A 448 12.81 -23.72 -28.48
CA THR A 448 12.33 -23.02 -29.68
C THR A 448 11.46 -23.89 -30.58
N ASN A 449 11.47 -25.21 -30.39
CA ASN A 449 10.70 -26.19 -31.16
C ASN A 449 9.48 -26.74 -30.40
N ASP A 450 9.05 -26.06 -29.32
CA ASP A 450 7.90 -26.42 -28.50
C ASP A 450 6.94 -25.22 -28.38
N LEU A 451 5.63 -25.48 -28.34
CA LEU A 451 4.60 -24.44 -28.27
C LEU A 451 4.20 -24.07 -26.84
N ARG A 452 4.69 -24.78 -25.81
CA ARG A 452 4.44 -24.50 -24.40
C ARG A 452 5.38 -23.43 -23.85
N GLY A 453 4.91 -22.63 -22.90
CA GLY A 453 5.65 -21.49 -22.33
C GLY A 453 5.90 -20.38 -23.36
N LYS A 454 4.88 -20.07 -24.18
CA LYS A 454 4.93 -19.15 -25.33
C LYS A 454 3.72 -18.22 -25.36
N ILE A 455 3.84 -17.11 -26.09
CA ILE A 455 2.68 -16.44 -26.69
C ILE A 455 2.79 -16.67 -28.19
N LEU A 456 1.79 -17.34 -28.74
CA LEU A 456 1.69 -17.68 -30.16
C LEU A 456 0.94 -16.57 -30.89
N ARG A 457 1.27 -16.33 -32.15
CA ARG A 457 0.56 -15.36 -33.01
C ARG A 457 0.29 -15.95 -34.38
N ILE A 458 -0.98 -16.06 -34.75
CA ILE A 458 -1.44 -16.69 -36.00
C ILE A 458 -2.55 -15.86 -36.66
N LYS A 459 -2.78 -16.11 -37.95
CA LYS A 459 -3.94 -15.58 -38.68
C LYS A 459 -4.89 -16.73 -39.01
N VAL A 460 -6.08 -16.74 -38.41
CA VAL A 460 -7.05 -17.83 -38.64
C VAL A 460 -7.87 -17.54 -39.90
N ASN A 461 -7.99 -18.55 -40.76
CA ASN A 461 -8.75 -18.52 -42.02
C ASN A 461 -10.20 -18.97 -41.81
N GLU A 462 -11.09 -18.64 -42.75
CA GLU A 462 -12.52 -18.99 -42.69
C GLU A 462 -12.82 -20.51 -42.61
N ASP A 463 -11.90 -21.35 -43.11
CA ASP A 463 -12.05 -22.81 -43.04
C ASP A 463 -11.49 -23.44 -41.75
N GLY A 464 -10.96 -22.61 -40.83
CA GLY A 464 -10.34 -23.06 -39.58
C GLY A 464 -8.85 -23.38 -39.70
N SER A 465 -8.27 -23.34 -40.91
CA SER A 465 -6.81 -23.34 -41.06
C SER A 465 -6.20 -22.03 -40.57
N TYR A 466 -4.87 -21.94 -40.48
CA TYR A 466 -4.19 -20.71 -40.11
C TYR A 466 -2.93 -20.47 -40.94
N ASP A 467 -2.61 -19.19 -41.11
CA ASP A 467 -1.37 -18.70 -41.69
C ASP A 467 -0.43 -18.15 -40.61
N ILE A 468 0.87 -18.19 -40.90
CA ILE A 468 1.88 -17.56 -40.06
C ILE A 468 2.09 -16.11 -40.51
N PRO A 469 1.81 -15.12 -39.65
CA PRO A 469 2.06 -13.72 -39.97
C PRO A 469 3.56 -13.39 -39.98
N GLU A 470 3.95 -12.41 -40.79
CA GLU A 470 5.31 -11.87 -40.76
C GLU A 470 5.63 -11.21 -39.41
N GLY A 471 6.90 -11.24 -39.00
CA GLY A 471 7.35 -10.63 -37.75
C GLY A 471 7.14 -11.49 -36.48
N ASN A 472 6.86 -12.79 -36.62
CA ASN A 472 7.02 -13.74 -35.52
C ASN A 472 8.52 -13.95 -35.22
N LEU A 473 8.85 -14.46 -34.02
CA LEU A 473 10.24 -14.58 -33.56
C LEU A 473 11.09 -15.46 -34.48
N PHE A 474 10.47 -16.51 -35.05
CA PHE A 474 11.13 -17.41 -35.98
C PHE A 474 10.45 -17.37 -37.36
N PRO A 475 11.19 -17.03 -38.43
CA PRO A 475 10.67 -17.11 -39.78
C PRO A 475 10.25 -18.54 -40.16
N MET A 476 9.22 -18.67 -41.00
CA MET A 476 8.78 -19.96 -41.52
C MET A 476 9.93 -20.71 -42.22
N GLY A 477 10.07 -21.99 -41.91
CA GLY A 477 11.14 -22.85 -42.46
C GLY A 477 12.46 -22.81 -41.70
N THR A 478 12.58 -22.03 -40.63
CA THR A 478 13.75 -22.04 -39.74
C THR A 478 13.86 -23.38 -39.02
N GLU A 479 14.96 -24.11 -39.21
CA GLU A 479 15.16 -25.45 -38.64
C GLU A 479 15.14 -25.42 -37.10
N LYS A 480 14.55 -26.44 -36.46
CA LYS A 480 14.43 -26.57 -35.00
C LYS A 480 13.67 -25.42 -34.32
N THR A 481 12.74 -24.80 -35.03
CA THR A 481 11.91 -23.73 -34.49
C THR A 481 10.45 -23.90 -34.90
N ARG A 482 9.55 -23.31 -34.11
CA ARG A 482 8.13 -23.18 -34.42
C ARG A 482 7.80 -21.76 -34.87
N PRO A 483 7.32 -21.54 -36.10
CA PRO A 483 7.05 -20.20 -36.61
C PRO A 483 5.82 -19.54 -35.99
N GLU A 484 4.99 -20.28 -35.26
CA GLU A 484 3.85 -19.73 -34.49
C GLU A 484 4.30 -18.83 -33.32
N ILE A 485 5.54 -18.98 -32.85
CA ILE A 485 6.05 -18.29 -31.67
C ILE A 485 6.24 -16.80 -31.95
N TYR A 486 5.49 -15.94 -31.26
CA TYR A 486 5.74 -14.49 -31.23
C TYR A 486 6.67 -14.12 -30.07
N THR A 487 6.40 -14.64 -28.87
CA THR A 487 7.32 -14.53 -27.74
C THR A 487 7.52 -15.88 -27.06
N MET A 488 8.69 -16.08 -26.48
CA MET A 488 9.05 -17.29 -25.75
C MET A 488 9.65 -16.99 -24.37
N GLY A 489 9.85 -18.04 -23.58
CA GLY A 489 10.49 -17.93 -22.28
C GLY A 489 9.53 -17.45 -21.20
N HIS A 490 8.33 -18.04 -21.15
CA HIS A 490 7.30 -17.75 -20.14
C HIS A 490 7.03 -18.95 -19.25
N ARG A 491 6.64 -18.72 -17.99
CA ARG A 491 6.25 -19.79 -17.05
C ARG A 491 4.75 -20.05 -17.12
N ASN A 492 3.95 -19.08 -16.72
CA ASN A 492 2.50 -19.12 -16.72
C ASN A 492 1.92 -17.73 -17.12
N PRO A 493 1.95 -17.37 -18.42
CA PRO A 493 1.36 -16.13 -18.92
C PRO A 493 -0.18 -16.24 -18.91
N TYR A 494 -0.80 -16.12 -17.73
CA TYR A 494 -2.18 -16.57 -17.53
C TYR A 494 -3.23 -15.67 -18.20
N ARG A 495 -3.06 -14.34 -18.12
CA ARG A 495 -3.92 -13.37 -18.82
C ARG A 495 -3.08 -12.44 -19.68
N ILE A 496 -3.45 -12.35 -20.95
CA ILE A 496 -2.78 -11.51 -21.93
C ILE A 496 -3.72 -10.42 -22.44
N SER A 497 -3.13 -9.34 -22.91
CA SER A 497 -3.84 -8.22 -23.50
C SER A 497 -3.03 -7.66 -24.66
N VAL A 498 -3.72 -7.16 -25.70
CA VAL A 498 -3.08 -6.57 -26.86
C VAL A 498 -3.60 -5.16 -27.05
N ASP A 499 -2.68 -4.19 -27.09
CA ASP A 499 -2.99 -2.81 -27.42
C ASP A 499 -3.45 -2.72 -28.87
N VAL A 500 -4.73 -2.44 -29.07
CA VAL A 500 -5.38 -2.40 -30.39
C VAL A 500 -4.86 -1.27 -31.30
N LYS A 501 -4.18 -0.25 -30.76
CA LYS A 501 -3.58 0.83 -31.57
C LYS A 501 -2.08 0.62 -31.79
N ARG A 502 -1.33 0.25 -30.76
CA ARG A 502 0.14 0.10 -30.84
C ARG A 502 0.59 -1.30 -31.24
N GLY A 503 -0.27 -2.31 -31.07
CA GLY A 503 0.06 -3.72 -31.29
C GLY A 503 0.98 -4.33 -30.22
N TYR A 504 1.20 -3.64 -29.09
CA TYR A 504 1.99 -4.15 -27.98
C TYR A 504 1.21 -5.24 -27.24
N VAL A 505 1.91 -6.32 -26.88
CA VAL A 505 1.32 -7.42 -26.09
C VAL A 505 1.77 -7.28 -24.64
N TYR A 506 0.83 -7.40 -23.72
CA TYR A 506 1.04 -7.35 -22.28
C TYR A 506 0.60 -8.65 -21.63
N TRP A 507 1.30 -9.10 -20.60
CA TRP A 507 0.90 -10.25 -19.80
C TRP A 507 1.51 -10.17 -18.41
N GLY A 508 0.81 -10.75 -17.45
CA GLY A 508 1.43 -11.14 -16.19
C GLY A 508 1.97 -12.56 -16.27
N ASP A 509 3.17 -12.79 -15.74
CA ASP A 509 3.78 -14.11 -15.64
C ASP A 509 3.99 -14.47 -14.16
N VAL A 510 3.37 -15.58 -13.73
CA VAL A 510 3.45 -16.06 -12.34
C VAL A 510 4.78 -16.77 -12.16
N GLY A 511 5.63 -16.25 -11.27
CA GLY A 511 6.98 -16.75 -11.06
C GLY A 511 7.09 -17.93 -10.08
N PRO A 512 8.32 -18.36 -9.77
CA PRO A 512 8.55 -19.49 -8.87
C PRO A 512 8.46 -19.10 -7.38
N ASP A 513 8.40 -20.09 -6.49
CA ASP A 513 8.04 -19.90 -5.07
C ASP A 513 9.23 -19.63 -4.11
N ALA A 514 10.46 -19.56 -4.60
CA ALA A 514 11.65 -19.33 -3.77
C ALA A 514 11.54 -17.97 -3.05
N ARG A 515 11.60 -17.98 -1.72
CA ARG A 515 11.42 -16.76 -0.90
C ARG A 515 12.69 -15.95 -0.68
N VAL A 516 13.84 -16.61 -0.74
CA VAL A 516 15.14 -15.98 -0.46
C VAL A 516 16.12 -16.31 -1.57
N ASP A 517 17.03 -15.38 -1.82
CA ASP A 517 18.06 -15.57 -2.82
C ASP A 517 19.02 -16.70 -2.42
N SER A 518 19.50 -17.40 -3.44
CA SER A 518 20.53 -18.42 -3.34
C SER A 518 21.58 -18.19 -4.42
N LEU A 519 22.07 -16.95 -4.53
CA LEU A 519 22.89 -16.47 -5.67
C LEU A 519 24.16 -17.29 -5.91
N LYS A 520 24.71 -17.92 -4.86
CA LYS A 520 25.92 -18.76 -4.99
C LYS A 520 25.64 -20.13 -5.58
N THR A 521 24.43 -20.66 -5.42
CA THR A 521 24.10 -22.08 -5.70
C THR A 521 22.96 -22.30 -6.68
N ARG A 522 21.86 -21.54 -6.58
CA ARG A 522 20.66 -21.75 -7.41
C ARG A 522 20.32 -20.52 -8.26
N GLY A 523 20.40 -19.32 -7.69
CA GLY A 523 20.02 -18.08 -8.35
C GLY A 523 19.12 -17.19 -7.47
N PRO A 524 18.39 -16.25 -8.07
CA PRO A 524 17.53 -15.31 -7.36
C PRO A 524 16.30 -15.99 -6.73
N ARG A 525 15.69 -15.31 -5.76
CA ARG A 525 14.32 -15.59 -5.29
C ARG A 525 13.32 -15.42 -6.44
N GLY A 526 12.08 -15.88 -6.25
CA GLY A 526 11.05 -15.76 -7.28
C GLY A 526 10.49 -14.35 -7.37
N TYR A 527 10.05 -13.97 -8.57
CA TYR A 527 9.37 -12.71 -8.90
C TYR A 527 8.15 -13.02 -9.77
N ASP A 528 7.02 -12.37 -9.51
CA ASP A 528 5.99 -12.26 -10.54
C ASP A 528 6.36 -11.07 -11.43
N GLU A 529 6.01 -11.15 -12.71
CA GLU A 529 6.42 -10.20 -13.73
C GLU A 529 5.20 -9.64 -14.44
N MET A 530 5.20 -8.33 -14.70
CA MET A 530 4.44 -7.77 -15.81
C MET A 530 5.40 -7.57 -16.97
N ASN A 531 5.02 -8.14 -18.11
CA ASN A 531 5.83 -8.18 -19.31
C ASN A 531 5.16 -7.43 -20.46
N GLN A 532 5.99 -6.93 -21.36
CA GLN A 532 5.56 -6.16 -22.53
C GLN A 532 6.41 -6.57 -23.75
N ALA A 533 5.74 -6.97 -24.82
CA ALA A 533 6.37 -7.22 -26.12
C ALA A 533 5.97 -6.14 -27.13
N ARG A 534 6.89 -5.19 -27.36
CA ARG A 534 6.81 -4.23 -28.47
C ARG A 534 7.24 -4.83 -29.81
N GLN A 535 7.96 -5.95 -29.74
CA GLN A 535 8.47 -6.75 -30.85
C GLN A 535 8.58 -8.21 -30.39
N PRO A 536 8.69 -9.20 -31.30
CA PRO A 536 8.92 -10.59 -30.91
C PRO A 536 10.23 -10.73 -30.11
N GLY A 537 10.26 -11.65 -29.14
CA GLY A 537 11.42 -11.77 -28.24
C GLY A 537 11.40 -12.99 -27.31
N ASN A 538 12.55 -13.22 -26.66
CA ASN A 538 12.71 -14.21 -25.59
C ASN A 538 12.69 -13.49 -24.24
N PHE A 539 11.78 -13.85 -23.34
CA PHE A 539 11.59 -13.24 -22.02
C PHE A 539 12.20 -14.07 -20.88
N GLY A 540 13.03 -15.06 -21.24
CA GLY A 540 14.09 -15.54 -20.37
C GLY A 540 13.79 -16.77 -19.51
N TRP A 541 12.53 -17.05 -19.13
CA TRP A 541 12.21 -18.24 -18.34
C TRP A 541 12.59 -19.55 -19.07
N PRO A 542 13.21 -20.54 -18.41
CA PRO A 542 13.51 -20.65 -16.97
C PRO A 542 14.92 -20.23 -16.58
N LEU A 543 15.65 -19.56 -17.46
CA LEU A 543 17.05 -19.21 -17.24
C LEU A 543 17.19 -17.88 -16.48
N PHE A 544 16.20 -16.99 -16.60
CA PHE A 544 16.16 -15.68 -15.98
C PHE A 544 14.79 -15.38 -15.36
N ILE A 545 14.73 -14.36 -14.50
CA ILE A 545 13.51 -13.81 -13.89
C ILE A 545 13.72 -12.31 -13.58
N GLY A 546 12.66 -11.51 -13.54
CA GLY A 546 12.65 -10.08 -13.27
C GLY A 546 13.44 -9.29 -14.31
N ASP A 547 14.37 -8.46 -13.85
CA ASP A 547 15.31 -7.71 -14.70
C ASP A 547 16.47 -8.61 -15.19
N ASN A 548 16.13 -9.73 -15.83
CA ASN A 548 17.08 -10.73 -16.30
C ASN A 548 18.02 -11.30 -15.21
N TYR A 549 17.55 -11.43 -13.95
CA TYR A 549 18.32 -12.07 -12.90
C TYR A 549 18.57 -13.54 -13.23
N ALA A 550 19.84 -13.89 -13.42
CA ALA A 550 20.23 -15.21 -13.90
C ALA A 550 20.13 -16.30 -12.82
N TYR A 551 19.48 -17.41 -13.18
CA TYR A 551 19.67 -18.69 -12.49
C TYR A 551 21.03 -19.29 -12.83
N LYS A 552 21.43 -20.30 -12.05
CA LYS A 552 22.64 -21.08 -12.30
C LYS A 552 22.31 -22.46 -12.83
N GLU A 553 23.18 -22.99 -13.67
CA GLU A 553 23.16 -24.42 -13.97
C GLU A 553 23.27 -25.22 -12.66
N TYR A 554 22.48 -26.28 -12.55
CA TYR A 554 22.45 -27.13 -11.37
C TYR A 554 22.34 -28.59 -11.80
N ASN A 555 23.32 -29.40 -11.41
CA ASN A 555 23.32 -30.82 -11.71
C ASN A 555 22.50 -31.56 -10.65
N TYR A 556 21.33 -32.07 -11.03
CA TYR A 556 20.43 -32.81 -10.12
C TYR A 556 20.87 -34.26 -9.86
N GLU A 557 21.88 -34.79 -10.57
CA GLU A 557 22.49 -36.10 -10.27
C GLU A 557 23.55 -35.97 -9.14
N THR A 558 24.33 -34.87 -9.15
CA THR A 558 25.47 -34.68 -8.24
C THR A 558 25.25 -33.64 -7.14
N GLY A 559 24.34 -32.69 -7.37
CA GLY A 559 24.10 -31.51 -6.53
C GLY A 559 25.08 -30.36 -6.77
N GLU A 560 25.90 -30.43 -7.82
CA GLU A 560 26.90 -29.41 -8.15
C GLU A 560 26.28 -28.21 -8.87
N THR A 561 26.75 -27.02 -8.51
CA THR A 561 26.35 -25.75 -9.15
C THR A 561 27.34 -25.38 -10.25
N GLY A 562 26.84 -25.02 -11.43
CA GLY A 562 27.60 -24.50 -12.55
C GLY A 562 27.62 -22.97 -12.62
N GLU A 563 27.86 -22.46 -13.83
CA GLU A 563 27.89 -21.03 -14.12
C GLU A 563 26.47 -20.42 -14.13
N ALA A 564 26.41 -19.10 -13.96
CA ALA A 564 25.17 -18.36 -14.20
C ALA A 564 24.90 -18.27 -15.72
N PHE A 565 23.63 -18.31 -16.12
CA PHE A 565 23.27 -18.12 -17.52
C PHE A 565 23.58 -16.68 -17.97
N ASP A 566 23.94 -16.52 -19.25
CA ASP A 566 24.22 -15.22 -19.87
C ASP A 566 22.97 -14.70 -20.60
N PRO A 567 22.37 -13.56 -20.18
CA PRO A 567 21.16 -13.03 -20.83
C PRO A 567 21.40 -12.55 -22.26
N GLN A 568 22.63 -12.19 -22.64
CA GLN A 568 22.95 -11.81 -24.02
C GLN A 568 23.12 -13.02 -24.93
N LYS A 569 23.41 -14.19 -24.34
CA LYS A 569 23.66 -15.42 -25.07
C LYS A 569 23.16 -16.66 -24.30
N PRO A 570 21.84 -16.81 -24.10
CA PRO A 570 21.34 -17.90 -23.26
C PRO A 570 21.54 -19.26 -23.92
N MET A 571 21.89 -20.27 -23.11
CA MET A 571 22.19 -21.62 -23.59
C MET A 571 21.21 -22.63 -22.99
N ASN A 572 20.41 -23.28 -23.84
CA ASN A 572 19.55 -24.40 -23.46
C ASN A 572 20.26 -25.74 -23.73
N THR A 573 21.00 -26.19 -22.71
CA THR A 573 21.80 -27.42 -22.71
C THR A 573 21.04 -28.66 -22.22
N SER A 574 19.73 -28.56 -21.98
CA SER A 574 18.92 -29.68 -21.50
C SER A 574 18.95 -30.88 -22.47
N ARG A 575 19.01 -32.09 -21.92
CA ARG A 575 18.82 -33.36 -22.67
C ARG A 575 17.45 -33.44 -23.36
N ASN A 576 16.46 -32.69 -22.87
CA ASN A 576 15.09 -32.66 -23.40
C ASN A 576 14.87 -31.55 -24.44
N ASN A 577 15.89 -30.74 -24.74
CA ASN A 577 15.77 -29.67 -25.73
C ASN A 577 15.80 -30.25 -27.16
N THR A 578 14.72 -30.02 -27.93
CA THR A 578 14.62 -30.39 -29.34
C THR A 578 14.83 -29.21 -30.29
N GLY A 579 14.98 -28.01 -29.73
CA GLY A 579 15.15 -26.74 -30.44
C GLY A 579 16.60 -26.31 -30.63
N LEU A 580 16.80 -25.00 -30.73
CA LEU A 580 18.11 -24.36 -30.73
C LEU A 580 18.76 -24.49 -29.35
N THR A 581 20.08 -24.71 -29.34
CA THR A 581 20.88 -24.70 -28.11
C THR A 581 21.23 -23.28 -27.68
N GLU A 582 21.57 -22.42 -28.62
CA GLU A 582 21.80 -20.99 -28.39
C GLU A 582 20.50 -20.25 -28.66
N LEU A 583 19.95 -19.58 -27.64
CA LEU A 583 18.66 -18.89 -27.71
C LEU A 583 18.85 -17.41 -28.08
N PRO A 584 17.79 -16.73 -28.57
CA PRO A 584 17.79 -15.27 -28.67
C PRO A 584 18.08 -14.61 -27.32
N PRO A 585 18.68 -13.40 -27.29
CA PRO A 585 18.91 -12.65 -26.06
C PRO A 585 17.63 -12.49 -25.23
N ALA A 586 17.76 -12.56 -23.91
CA ALA A 586 16.67 -12.40 -22.97
C ALA A 586 16.29 -10.92 -22.81
N MET A 587 14.99 -10.63 -22.84
CA MET A 587 14.40 -9.32 -22.57
C MET A 587 13.88 -9.30 -21.13
N PRO A 588 14.13 -8.22 -20.37
CA PRO A 588 13.69 -8.13 -18.99
C PRO A 588 12.20 -7.81 -18.88
N ALA A 589 11.59 -8.17 -17.75
CA ALA A 589 10.28 -7.67 -17.37
C ALA A 589 10.32 -6.16 -17.11
N TYR A 590 9.25 -5.44 -17.46
CA TYR A 590 9.21 -3.98 -17.25
C TYR A 590 8.72 -3.61 -15.84
N VAL A 591 8.01 -4.52 -15.15
CA VAL A 591 7.67 -4.45 -13.72
C VAL A 591 7.80 -5.86 -13.14
N PHE A 592 8.34 -5.98 -11.92
CA PHE A 592 8.45 -7.27 -11.24
C PHE A 592 8.47 -7.12 -9.72
N TYR A 593 7.96 -8.12 -9.00
CA TYR A 593 7.86 -8.04 -7.54
C TYR A 593 7.95 -9.40 -6.81
N PRO A 594 8.64 -9.44 -5.66
CA PRO A 594 8.76 -10.64 -4.83
C PRO A 594 7.55 -10.79 -3.89
N TYR A 595 7.50 -11.88 -3.11
CA TYR A 595 6.50 -12.01 -2.02
C TYR A 595 6.63 -10.90 -0.98
N ASP A 596 7.87 -10.48 -0.74
CA ASP A 596 8.20 -9.36 0.13
C ASP A 596 8.04 -8.02 -0.58
N GLU A 597 8.42 -6.94 0.10
CA GLU A 597 8.40 -5.61 -0.48
C GLU A 597 9.40 -5.49 -1.64
N SER A 598 8.94 -4.93 -2.76
CA SER A 598 9.80 -4.59 -3.88
C SER A 598 10.44 -3.22 -3.63
N SER A 599 11.76 -3.14 -3.66
CA SER A 599 12.46 -1.86 -3.56
C SER A 599 12.34 -1.01 -4.83
N GLN A 600 12.04 -1.63 -5.98
CA GLN A 600 11.87 -0.94 -7.25
C GLN A 600 10.41 -0.56 -7.53
N PHE A 601 9.47 -1.37 -7.04
CA PHE A 601 8.03 -1.19 -7.26
C PHE A 601 7.25 -1.32 -5.94
N PRO A 602 7.50 -0.45 -4.96
CA PRO A 602 6.94 -0.56 -3.61
C PRO A 602 5.40 -0.56 -3.58
N GLN A 603 4.75 0.04 -4.59
CA GLN A 603 3.28 0.06 -4.74
C GLN A 603 2.68 -1.34 -4.84
N THR A 604 3.45 -2.33 -5.31
CA THR A 604 2.97 -3.72 -5.45
C THR A 604 2.68 -4.40 -4.12
N THR A 605 3.10 -3.81 -2.99
CA THR A 605 2.90 -4.29 -1.61
C THR A 605 3.55 -5.66 -1.32
N THR A 606 3.05 -6.41 -0.33
CA THR A 606 3.58 -7.71 0.11
C THR A 606 2.45 -8.73 0.20
N GLY A 607 2.74 -10.02 0.05
CA GLY A 607 1.74 -11.10 0.13
C GLY A 607 1.89 -12.13 -0.97
N GLY A 608 0.90 -13.00 -1.14
CA GLY A 608 0.79 -13.88 -2.31
C GLY A 608 0.90 -13.08 -3.62
N ARG A 609 1.20 -13.73 -4.74
CA ARG A 609 1.34 -13.04 -6.04
C ARG A 609 0.70 -13.85 -7.14
N ASN A 610 0.08 -13.13 -8.06
CA ASN A 610 -0.37 -13.68 -9.32
C ASN A 610 -0.63 -12.50 -10.28
N ALA A 611 0.43 -12.08 -10.98
CA ALA A 611 0.38 -10.99 -11.95
C ALA A 611 -0.51 -11.33 -13.16
N MET A 612 -1.33 -10.38 -13.59
CA MET A 612 -2.16 -10.45 -14.78
C MET A 612 -2.25 -9.11 -15.51
N ALA A 613 -2.43 -9.15 -16.83
CA ALA A 613 -2.60 -7.95 -17.65
C ALA A 613 -4.07 -7.79 -18.09
N GLY A 614 -4.60 -6.58 -17.91
CA GLY A 614 -5.90 -6.15 -18.41
C GLY A 614 -5.79 -5.31 -19.69
N PRO A 615 -6.89 -4.71 -20.16
CA PRO A 615 -6.94 -3.98 -21.42
C PRO A 615 -6.10 -2.68 -21.39
N THR A 616 -5.67 -2.26 -22.58
CA THR A 616 -5.21 -0.88 -22.81
C THR A 616 -6.41 -0.02 -23.21
N TYR A 617 -6.56 1.14 -22.56
CA TYR A 617 -7.73 1.99 -22.78
C TYR A 617 -7.48 3.09 -23.82
N TYR A 618 -8.51 3.40 -24.62
CA TYR A 618 -8.55 4.55 -25.52
C TYR A 618 -9.98 5.08 -25.63
N SER A 619 -10.20 6.29 -25.15
CA SER A 619 -11.50 6.94 -25.02
C SER A 619 -12.22 7.18 -26.35
N ASP A 620 -11.49 7.31 -27.46
CA ASP A 620 -12.03 7.51 -28.81
C ASP A 620 -12.57 6.24 -29.45
N LEU A 621 -12.32 5.06 -28.86
CA LEU A 621 -12.91 3.80 -29.30
C LEU A 621 -14.34 3.60 -28.78
N TYR A 622 -14.77 4.45 -27.83
CA TYR A 622 -16.03 4.26 -27.09
C TYR A 622 -16.89 5.52 -27.09
N THR A 623 -18.21 5.33 -27.12
CA THR A 623 -19.19 6.44 -27.09
C THR A 623 -20.12 6.40 -25.89
N GLY A 624 -19.96 5.45 -24.96
CA GLY A 624 -20.77 5.37 -23.74
C GLY A 624 -20.56 6.56 -22.81
N GLU A 625 -21.59 6.89 -22.02
CA GLU A 625 -21.54 7.99 -21.04
C GLU A 625 -20.66 7.62 -19.82
N ASP A 626 -20.64 6.33 -19.45
CA ASP A 626 -19.87 5.79 -18.31
C ASP A 626 -18.45 5.33 -18.68
N LYS A 627 -17.98 5.70 -19.88
CA LYS A 627 -16.63 5.34 -20.33
C LYS A 627 -15.57 6.03 -19.46
N LEU A 628 -14.40 5.42 -19.35
CA LEU A 628 -13.28 6.04 -18.65
C LEU A 628 -12.87 7.37 -19.33
N PRO A 629 -12.40 8.37 -18.56
CA PRO A 629 -11.93 9.63 -19.14
C PRO A 629 -10.68 9.43 -20.00
N ASP A 630 -10.40 10.40 -20.88
CA ASP A 630 -9.21 10.43 -21.75
C ASP A 630 -7.89 10.43 -20.97
N TYR A 631 -7.93 10.70 -19.66
CA TYR A 631 -6.83 10.46 -18.73
C TYR A 631 -6.21 9.06 -18.82
N TYR A 632 -7.01 8.04 -19.14
CA TYR A 632 -6.52 6.66 -19.26
C TYR A 632 -6.05 6.28 -20.67
N ASP A 633 -6.07 7.23 -21.62
CA ASP A 633 -5.71 6.95 -23.01
C ASP A 633 -4.26 6.43 -23.13
N GLY A 634 -4.13 5.26 -23.75
CA GLY A 634 -2.88 4.57 -23.97
C GLY A 634 -2.26 3.93 -22.72
N LYS A 635 -2.95 3.92 -21.58
CA LYS A 635 -2.51 3.21 -20.37
C LYS A 635 -3.00 1.77 -20.40
N VAL A 636 -2.13 0.84 -20.00
CA VAL A 636 -2.52 -0.54 -19.72
C VAL A 636 -2.93 -0.65 -18.25
N ILE A 637 -4.04 -1.32 -18.00
CA ILE A 637 -4.47 -1.68 -16.63
C ILE A 637 -3.85 -3.04 -16.30
N ILE A 638 -3.07 -3.10 -15.24
CA ILE A 638 -2.50 -4.36 -14.71
C ILE A 638 -3.13 -4.66 -13.35
N TYR A 639 -3.18 -5.94 -12.98
CA TYR A 639 -3.81 -6.34 -11.73
C TYR A 639 -3.16 -7.60 -11.15
N ASP A 640 -3.34 -7.81 -9.84
CA ASP A 640 -2.86 -9.02 -9.16
C ASP A 640 -4.02 -9.77 -8.52
N TRP A 641 -4.16 -11.04 -8.89
CA TRP A 641 -5.25 -11.90 -8.45
C TRP A 641 -5.17 -12.26 -6.96
N MET A 642 -3.96 -12.34 -6.38
CA MET A 642 -3.74 -12.67 -4.97
C MET A 642 -3.91 -11.44 -4.07
N ARG A 643 -3.31 -10.32 -4.46
CA ARG A 643 -3.24 -9.08 -3.66
C ARG A 643 -4.45 -8.18 -3.87
N GLY A 644 -5.20 -8.36 -4.95
CA GLY A 644 -6.45 -7.65 -5.20
C GLY A 644 -6.27 -6.17 -5.49
N TRP A 645 -5.14 -5.77 -6.06
CA TRP A 645 -4.92 -4.40 -6.56
C TRP A 645 -5.08 -4.32 -8.07
N MET A 646 -5.37 -3.11 -8.55
CA MET A 646 -5.32 -2.72 -9.96
C MET A 646 -4.47 -1.45 -10.09
N PHE A 647 -3.62 -1.40 -11.10
CA PHE A 647 -2.82 -0.22 -11.42
C PHE A 647 -2.97 0.17 -12.89
N ALA A 648 -3.07 1.46 -13.17
CA ALA A 648 -2.90 2.01 -14.51
C ALA A 648 -1.42 2.36 -14.72
N VAL A 649 -0.81 1.81 -15.78
CA VAL A 649 0.60 2.06 -16.08
C VAL A 649 0.73 3.21 -17.07
N HIS A 650 1.49 4.22 -16.66
CA HIS A 650 1.94 5.28 -17.54
C HIS A 650 3.20 4.83 -18.27
N LEU A 651 3.17 4.98 -19.60
CA LEU A 651 4.30 4.69 -20.46
C LEU A 651 4.86 6.00 -21.02
N LYS A 652 6.18 6.06 -21.22
CA LYS A 652 6.81 7.11 -22.03
C LYS A 652 6.40 6.95 -23.50
N GLU A 653 6.66 7.96 -24.33
CA GLU A 653 6.28 7.95 -25.76
C GLU A 653 6.90 6.77 -26.54
N ASP A 654 8.10 6.33 -26.14
CA ASP A 654 8.77 5.16 -26.70
C ASP A 654 8.21 3.81 -26.21
N GLY A 655 7.23 3.86 -25.30
CA GLY A 655 6.58 2.71 -24.66
C GLY A 655 7.24 2.22 -23.37
N SER A 656 8.34 2.82 -22.90
CA SER A 656 9.01 2.42 -21.64
C SER A 656 8.14 2.72 -20.43
N PHE A 657 8.35 1.96 -19.35
CA PHE A 657 7.72 2.26 -18.06
C PHE A 657 8.06 3.69 -17.62
N ASN A 658 7.07 4.42 -17.12
CA ASN A 658 7.26 5.73 -16.50
C ASN A 658 6.88 5.69 -15.01
N LYS A 659 5.63 5.34 -14.73
CA LYS A 659 5.09 5.14 -13.38
C LYS A 659 3.84 4.26 -13.43
N MET A 660 3.35 3.85 -12.28
CA MET A 660 2.02 3.23 -12.15
C MET A 660 1.23 3.90 -11.02
N GLU A 661 -0.07 4.03 -11.20
CA GLU A 661 -0.97 4.63 -10.23
C GLU A 661 -2.13 3.68 -9.89
N PRO A 662 -2.68 3.70 -8.66
CA PRO A 662 -3.87 2.91 -8.33
C PRO A 662 -5.03 3.20 -9.28
N PHE A 663 -5.61 2.15 -9.86
CA PHE A 663 -6.81 2.24 -10.70
C PHE A 663 -8.02 1.79 -9.88
N ALA A 664 -9.02 2.67 -9.73
CA ALA A 664 -10.24 2.42 -8.96
C ALA A 664 -9.97 1.75 -7.58
N PRO A 665 -9.11 2.32 -6.72
CA PRO A 665 -8.62 1.64 -5.50
C PRO A 665 -9.70 1.32 -4.46
N GLU A 666 -10.86 1.99 -4.52
CA GLU A 666 -12.02 1.73 -3.64
C GLU A 666 -12.83 0.49 -4.09
N VAL A 667 -12.61 0.01 -5.32
CA VAL A 667 -13.28 -1.18 -5.86
C VAL A 667 -12.69 -2.44 -5.21
N LYS A 668 -13.49 -3.08 -4.35
CA LYS A 668 -13.11 -4.33 -3.69
C LYS A 668 -13.15 -5.50 -4.66
N LEU A 669 -12.04 -6.22 -4.75
CA LEU A 669 -11.86 -7.40 -5.59
C LEU A 669 -11.90 -8.71 -4.78
N ASN A 670 -12.48 -9.74 -5.38
CA ASN A 670 -12.53 -11.12 -4.88
C ASN A 670 -11.82 -12.05 -5.87
N ASN A 671 -10.48 -11.93 -5.94
CA ASN A 671 -9.66 -12.77 -6.81
C ASN A 671 -10.03 -12.58 -8.30
N LEU A 672 -9.80 -11.37 -8.81
CA LEU A 672 -10.09 -10.95 -10.18
C LEU A 672 -9.30 -11.82 -11.17
N ILE A 673 -10.01 -12.71 -11.89
CA ILE A 673 -9.42 -13.70 -12.81
C ILE A 673 -9.36 -13.19 -14.24
N ASP A 674 -10.22 -12.25 -14.61
CA ASP A 674 -10.25 -11.68 -15.95
C ASP A 674 -10.82 -10.26 -15.98
N MET A 675 -10.39 -9.47 -16.97
CA MET A 675 -10.78 -8.09 -17.18
C MET A 675 -10.90 -7.80 -18.68
N GLU A 676 -12.04 -7.24 -19.10
CA GLU A 676 -12.30 -6.92 -20.51
C GLU A 676 -13.01 -5.57 -20.66
N MET A 677 -12.82 -4.90 -21.80
CA MET A 677 -13.59 -3.71 -22.15
C MET A 677 -14.92 -4.10 -22.81
N SER A 678 -16.01 -3.46 -22.41
CA SER A 678 -17.27 -3.52 -23.15
C SER A 678 -17.28 -2.58 -24.36
N PRO A 679 -18.18 -2.82 -25.34
CA PRO A 679 -18.39 -1.91 -26.47
C PRO A 679 -18.71 -0.45 -26.10
N ASP A 680 -19.25 -0.20 -24.92
CA ASP A 680 -19.56 1.15 -24.41
C ASP A 680 -18.42 1.78 -23.58
N GLY A 681 -17.32 1.07 -23.36
CA GLY A 681 -16.12 1.61 -22.70
C GLY A 681 -16.07 1.43 -21.18
N ARG A 682 -16.89 0.54 -20.62
CA ARG A 682 -16.83 0.11 -19.23
C ARG A 682 -15.83 -1.04 -19.06
N VAL A 683 -15.23 -1.12 -17.87
CA VAL A 683 -14.28 -2.20 -17.53
C VAL A 683 -15.05 -3.32 -16.84
N TYR A 684 -15.23 -4.45 -17.52
CA TYR A 684 -15.84 -5.64 -16.94
C TYR A 684 -14.81 -6.42 -16.12
N LEU A 685 -15.27 -7.01 -15.03
CA LEU A 685 -14.50 -7.74 -14.03
C LEU A 685 -15.13 -9.12 -13.81
N LEU A 686 -14.33 -10.17 -13.98
CA LEU A 686 -14.70 -11.54 -13.64
C LEU A 686 -13.91 -11.99 -12.42
N GLU A 687 -14.61 -12.43 -11.39
CA GLU A 687 -14.02 -12.77 -10.09
C GLU A 687 -14.17 -14.26 -9.79
N TYR A 688 -13.05 -14.92 -9.51
CA TYR A 688 -13.01 -16.34 -9.16
C TYR A 688 -13.65 -16.61 -7.80
N GLY A 689 -13.55 -15.66 -6.87
CA GLY A 689 -13.93 -15.83 -5.47
C GLY A 689 -12.83 -16.50 -4.63
N SER A 690 -13.06 -16.61 -3.33
CA SER A 690 -11.99 -16.91 -2.36
C SER A 690 -11.62 -18.39 -2.20
N GLY A 691 -12.36 -19.33 -2.79
CA GLY A 691 -12.13 -20.77 -2.63
C GLY A 691 -11.63 -21.42 -3.91
N TRP A 692 -10.43 -21.99 -3.87
CA TRP A 692 -9.85 -22.71 -5.00
C TRP A 692 -10.65 -23.96 -5.35
N PHE A 693 -10.77 -24.26 -6.64
CA PHE A 693 -11.45 -25.46 -7.17
C PHE A 693 -12.86 -25.72 -6.61
N SER A 694 -13.60 -24.65 -6.28
CA SER A 694 -14.92 -24.74 -5.65
C SER A 694 -15.81 -23.57 -6.05
N GLN A 695 -17.13 -23.78 -6.08
CA GLN A 695 -18.08 -22.67 -6.17
C GLN A 695 -17.93 -21.72 -4.99
N ASN A 696 -17.87 -20.43 -5.30
CA ASN A 696 -17.65 -19.39 -4.32
C ASN A 696 -18.85 -18.45 -4.24
N ALA A 697 -19.29 -18.17 -3.00
CA ALA A 697 -20.37 -17.22 -2.74
C ALA A 697 -20.04 -15.79 -3.18
N ASN A 698 -18.75 -15.46 -3.28
CA ASN A 698 -18.22 -14.18 -3.74
C ASN A 698 -17.52 -14.27 -5.11
N SER A 699 -17.74 -15.34 -5.86
CA SER A 699 -17.45 -15.31 -7.31
C SER A 699 -18.43 -14.37 -7.98
N GLY A 700 -18.02 -13.63 -8.99
CA GLY A 700 -18.89 -12.58 -9.53
C GLY A 700 -18.53 -12.11 -10.92
N LEU A 701 -19.54 -11.53 -11.57
CA LEU A 701 -19.41 -10.73 -12.78
C LEU A 701 -19.87 -9.32 -12.41
N SER A 702 -19.05 -8.33 -12.73
CA SER A 702 -19.33 -6.92 -12.45
C SER A 702 -18.69 -6.02 -13.49
N TYR A 703 -19.02 -4.74 -13.48
CA TYR A 703 -18.25 -3.72 -14.21
C TYR A 703 -17.93 -2.53 -13.31
N ILE A 704 -16.88 -1.80 -13.68
CA ILE A 704 -16.54 -0.50 -13.10
C ILE A 704 -17.34 0.57 -13.84
N GLU A 705 -18.18 1.27 -13.09
CA GLU A 705 -18.89 2.46 -13.53
C GLU A 705 -18.04 3.69 -13.22
N PHE A 706 -17.84 4.56 -14.19
CA PHE A 706 -17.20 5.86 -13.98
C PHE A 706 -18.25 6.97 -13.96
N ASN A 707 -18.45 7.58 -12.79
CA ASN A 707 -19.31 8.75 -12.67
C ASN A 707 -18.54 10.02 -13.06
N GLY A 708 -18.62 10.37 -14.35
CA GLY A 708 -18.12 11.64 -14.89
C GLY A 708 -19.06 12.84 -14.68
N GLY A 709 -20.26 12.61 -14.16
CA GLY A 709 -21.29 13.61 -13.92
C GLY A 709 -21.14 14.35 -12.59
N ASN A 710 -22.23 15.03 -12.20
CA ASN A 710 -22.38 15.64 -10.88
C ASN A 710 -22.49 14.55 -9.80
N ARG A 711 -21.90 14.79 -8.62
CA ARG A 711 -21.92 13.83 -7.52
C ARG A 711 -22.70 14.41 -6.34
N PRO A 712 -23.40 13.57 -5.55
CA PRO A 712 -24.03 14.05 -4.34
C PRO A 712 -22.97 14.56 -3.35
N PRO A 713 -23.28 15.60 -2.56
CA PRO A 713 -22.40 16.11 -1.51
C PRO A 713 -21.96 15.02 -0.50
N VAL A 714 -20.79 15.18 0.09
CA VAL A 714 -20.31 14.34 1.21
C VAL A 714 -20.83 14.89 2.52
N ILE A 715 -21.33 14.01 3.38
CA ILE A 715 -21.61 14.32 4.79
C ILE A 715 -20.55 13.60 5.64
N ASP A 716 -19.63 14.35 6.22
CA ASP A 716 -18.55 13.81 7.05
C ASP A 716 -19.07 13.40 8.43
N ASN A 717 -19.88 14.26 9.06
CA ASN A 717 -20.46 14.02 10.38
C ASN A 717 -21.62 14.96 10.68
N MET A 718 -22.58 14.49 11.48
CA MET A 718 -23.62 15.30 12.11
C MET A 718 -23.49 15.23 13.64
N ILE A 719 -23.34 16.38 14.28
CA ILE A 719 -23.18 16.50 15.73
C ILE A 719 -24.46 17.09 16.33
N VAL A 720 -24.98 16.45 17.38
CA VAL A 720 -26.12 16.94 18.15
C VAL A 720 -25.71 17.14 19.60
N GLU A 721 -25.84 18.37 20.11
CA GLU A 721 -25.36 18.72 21.46
C GLU A 721 -26.13 18.00 22.58
N THR A 722 -27.43 17.75 22.37
CA THR A 722 -28.30 17.10 23.35
C THR A 722 -29.27 16.18 22.63
N THR A 723 -29.26 14.89 22.99
CA THR A 723 -30.10 13.88 22.33
C THR A 723 -31.26 13.39 23.20
N ALA A 724 -31.34 13.83 24.47
CA ALA A 724 -32.38 13.41 25.39
C ALA A 724 -32.59 14.43 26.51
N GLY A 725 -33.82 14.54 27.01
CA GLY A 725 -34.19 15.37 28.16
C GLY A 725 -35.68 15.65 28.25
N LYS A 726 -36.11 16.34 29.30
CA LYS A 726 -37.52 16.75 29.51
C LYS A 726 -38.03 17.67 28.41
N THR A 727 -39.33 17.59 28.13
CA THR A 727 -40.01 18.57 27.28
C THR A 727 -40.25 19.89 28.02
N PRO A 728 -40.13 21.05 27.35
CA PRO A 728 -39.64 21.22 25.99
C PRO A 728 -38.12 20.98 25.89
N LEU A 729 -37.69 20.12 24.97
CA LEU A 729 -36.29 19.78 24.75
C LEU A 729 -35.74 20.63 23.61
N ALA A 730 -34.84 21.57 23.93
CA ALA A 730 -34.09 22.33 22.94
C ALA A 730 -32.85 21.54 22.49
N ILE A 731 -32.64 21.48 21.17
CA ILE A 731 -31.46 20.88 20.56
C ILE A 731 -30.76 21.90 19.65
N ASN A 732 -29.43 21.78 19.57
CA ASN A 732 -28.63 22.35 18.48
C ASN A 732 -27.94 21.20 17.76
N ALA A 733 -28.00 21.23 16.44
CA ALA A 733 -27.31 20.30 15.58
C ALA A 733 -26.46 21.05 14.56
N SER A 734 -25.31 20.48 14.22
CA SER A 734 -24.44 20.95 13.15
C SER A 734 -23.99 19.79 12.29
N VAL A 735 -23.71 20.06 11.01
CA VAL A 735 -23.24 19.06 10.05
C VAL A 735 -21.97 19.56 9.38
N VAL A 736 -21.00 18.67 9.19
CA VAL A 736 -19.85 18.93 8.33
C VAL A 736 -20.12 18.22 7.02
N ALA A 737 -20.23 19.00 5.95
CA ALA A 737 -20.49 18.50 4.61
C ALA A 737 -19.78 19.37 3.59
N SER A 738 -19.42 18.78 2.46
CA SER A 738 -18.78 19.47 1.34
C SER A 738 -19.29 18.92 0.01
N ASP A 739 -19.32 19.78 -1.00
CA ASP A 739 -19.48 19.35 -2.38
C ASP A 739 -18.10 19.13 -3.02
N ARG A 740 -17.98 18.08 -3.83
CA ARG A 740 -16.68 17.67 -4.39
C ARG A 740 -16.29 18.46 -5.63
N GLU A 741 -17.28 19.00 -6.34
CA GLU A 741 -17.11 19.88 -7.49
C GLU A 741 -16.96 21.35 -7.06
N GLY A 742 -17.18 21.64 -5.78
CA GLY A 742 -17.14 22.99 -5.20
C GLY A 742 -18.42 23.78 -5.47
N ASP A 743 -19.52 23.09 -5.78
CA ASP A 743 -20.84 23.69 -5.96
C ASP A 743 -21.42 24.17 -4.61
N ASN A 744 -22.42 25.05 -4.67
CA ASN A 744 -23.07 25.52 -3.43
C ASN A 744 -23.99 24.44 -2.88
N ILE A 745 -23.95 24.24 -1.56
CA ILE A 745 -24.79 23.26 -0.86
C ILE A 745 -25.88 23.90 -0.01
N THR A 746 -26.99 23.18 0.13
CA THR A 746 -28.16 23.52 0.94
C THR A 746 -28.47 22.37 1.91
N TYR A 747 -29.00 22.69 3.08
CA TYR A 747 -29.25 21.73 4.15
C TYR A 747 -30.73 21.68 4.48
N THR A 748 -31.37 20.52 4.32
CA THR A 748 -32.75 20.30 4.74
C THR A 748 -32.78 19.36 5.94
N TRP A 749 -33.06 19.91 7.11
CA TRP A 749 -33.17 19.17 8.37
C TRP A 749 -34.55 18.55 8.51
N ASP A 750 -34.63 17.25 8.77
CA ASP A 750 -35.85 16.52 9.12
C ASP A 750 -35.82 16.19 10.62
N PHE A 751 -36.79 16.71 11.37
CA PHE A 751 -36.86 16.54 12.83
C PHE A 751 -37.57 15.25 13.25
N GLY A 752 -37.94 14.36 12.32
CA GLY A 752 -38.52 13.04 12.62
C GLY A 752 -39.97 13.08 13.12
N ASN A 753 -40.60 14.26 13.13
CA ASN A 753 -42.01 14.48 13.47
C ASN A 753 -42.85 14.93 12.25
N GLY A 754 -42.27 14.91 11.05
CA GLY A 754 -42.87 15.40 9.81
C GLY A 754 -42.66 16.90 9.55
N GLU A 755 -41.98 17.62 10.45
CA GLU A 755 -41.50 18.97 10.19
C GLU A 755 -40.09 18.94 9.59
N THR A 756 -39.85 19.79 8.60
CA THR A 756 -38.53 19.99 8.00
C THR A 756 -38.15 21.48 7.99
N LYS A 757 -36.85 21.77 7.91
CA LYS A 757 -36.32 23.13 7.81
C LYS A 757 -35.10 23.20 6.90
N GLU A 758 -35.16 24.07 5.90
CA GLU A 758 -34.06 24.35 4.99
C GLU A 758 -33.15 25.49 5.54
N THR A 759 -31.83 25.34 5.43
CA THR A 759 -30.81 26.32 5.80
C THR A 759 -29.68 26.37 4.76
N THR A 760 -28.99 27.51 4.67
CA THR A 760 -27.73 27.65 3.91
C THR A 760 -26.50 27.53 4.80
N GLU A 761 -26.70 27.61 6.11
CA GLU A 761 -25.66 27.42 7.12
C GLU A 761 -25.70 25.96 7.63
N PRO A 762 -24.55 25.37 7.99
CA PRO A 762 -24.43 23.98 8.42
C PRO A 762 -24.94 23.71 9.85
N ASN A 763 -25.86 24.52 10.36
CA ASN A 763 -26.35 24.44 11.73
C ASN A 763 -27.85 24.74 11.85
N VAL A 764 -28.49 24.11 12.84
CA VAL A 764 -29.90 24.30 13.15
C VAL A 764 -30.16 24.23 14.66
N SER A 765 -31.11 25.02 15.12
CA SER A 765 -31.72 24.91 16.45
C SER A 765 -33.20 24.56 16.32
N TYR A 766 -33.67 23.60 17.13
CA TYR A 766 -35.07 23.15 17.17
C TYR A 766 -35.51 22.82 18.60
N THR A 767 -36.82 22.84 18.86
CA THR A 767 -37.36 22.53 20.20
C THR A 767 -38.53 21.56 20.10
N TYR A 768 -38.37 20.36 20.66
CA TYR A 768 -39.43 19.36 20.77
C TYR A 768 -40.33 19.68 21.97
N THR A 769 -41.60 19.95 21.71
CA THR A 769 -42.58 20.27 22.76
C THR A 769 -43.36 19.04 23.23
N ASP A 770 -43.57 18.07 22.34
CA ASP A 770 -44.24 16.81 22.63
C ASP A 770 -43.24 15.70 23.00
N ALA A 771 -43.60 14.87 23.96
CA ALA A 771 -42.79 13.72 24.36
C ALA A 771 -42.83 12.64 23.26
N GLY A 772 -41.68 12.04 22.96
CA GLY A 772 -41.55 11.05 21.91
C GLY A 772 -40.10 10.73 21.56
N ALA A 773 -39.94 9.67 20.77
CA ALA A 773 -38.67 9.35 20.11
C ALA A 773 -38.73 9.82 18.66
N TYR A 774 -37.75 10.63 18.27
CA TYR A 774 -37.64 11.25 16.94
C TYR A 774 -36.30 10.86 16.32
N ASN A 775 -36.25 10.80 14.99
CA ASN A 775 -35.01 10.58 14.24
C ASN A 775 -34.67 11.86 13.51
N LEU A 776 -33.66 12.58 14.00
CA LEU A 776 -33.13 13.76 13.34
C LEU A 776 -32.20 13.33 12.21
N SER A 777 -32.37 13.87 11.02
CA SER A 777 -31.43 13.74 9.91
C SER A 777 -31.31 15.04 9.13
N VAL A 778 -30.29 15.14 8.28
CA VAL A 778 -30.12 16.25 7.34
C VAL A 778 -29.91 15.71 5.94
N THR A 779 -30.62 16.28 4.97
CA THR A 779 -30.37 16.11 3.54
C THR A 779 -29.52 17.28 3.07
N VAL A 780 -28.36 17.00 2.49
CA VAL A 780 -27.47 18.00 1.89
C VAL A 780 -27.61 17.89 0.38
N GLY A 781 -28.10 18.96 -0.25
CA GLY A 781 -28.29 19.02 -1.70
C GLY A 781 -27.40 20.07 -2.35
N ASP A 782 -26.90 19.80 -3.54
CA ASP A 782 -26.17 20.77 -4.36
C ASP A 782 -27.10 21.56 -5.31
N ASP A 783 -26.54 22.54 -6.01
CA ASP A 783 -27.27 23.38 -6.96
C ASP A 783 -27.50 22.74 -8.35
N LYS A 784 -26.98 21.52 -8.57
CA LYS A 784 -27.17 20.70 -9.78
C LYS A 784 -28.19 19.57 -9.59
N GLY A 785 -28.72 19.41 -8.38
CA GLY A 785 -29.88 18.57 -8.05
C GLY A 785 -29.55 17.23 -7.39
N GLU A 786 -28.28 16.91 -7.11
CA GLU A 786 -27.93 15.71 -6.35
C GLU A 786 -27.97 15.99 -4.84
N SER A 787 -28.19 14.94 -4.04
CA SER A 787 -28.24 15.08 -2.58
C SER A 787 -27.81 13.82 -1.83
N ALA A 788 -27.30 14.02 -0.62
CA ALA A 788 -26.99 12.96 0.33
C ALA A 788 -27.78 13.15 1.63
N VAL A 789 -28.08 12.05 2.31
CA VAL A 789 -28.80 12.07 3.61
C VAL A 789 -27.89 11.52 4.69
N SER A 790 -27.81 12.21 5.83
CA SER A 790 -27.03 11.77 6.98
C SER A 790 -27.62 10.49 7.58
N GLU A 791 -26.79 9.75 8.33
CA GLU A 791 -27.35 8.81 9.31
C GLU A 791 -28.28 9.55 10.29
N SER A 792 -29.31 8.86 10.75
CA SER A 792 -30.27 9.44 11.68
C SER A 792 -29.73 9.41 13.12
N THR A 793 -29.84 10.53 13.83
CA THR A 793 -29.58 10.60 15.27
C THR A 793 -30.88 10.53 16.04
N GLY A 794 -31.03 9.54 16.92
CA GLY A 794 -32.20 9.40 17.77
C GLY A 794 -32.26 10.48 18.85
N ILE A 795 -33.38 11.20 18.91
CA ILE A 795 -33.70 12.21 19.92
C ILE A 795 -34.87 11.73 20.77
N VAL A 796 -34.71 11.76 22.10
CA VAL A 796 -35.78 11.38 23.03
C VAL A 796 -36.22 12.60 23.82
N ALA A 797 -37.35 13.19 23.45
CA ALA A 797 -37.94 14.28 24.20
C ALA A 797 -38.92 13.72 25.23
N GLY A 798 -38.83 14.20 26.48
CA GLY A 798 -39.68 13.76 27.58
C GLY A 798 -39.08 12.68 28.48
N ASN A 799 -37.87 12.18 28.19
CA ASN A 799 -37.07 11.32 29.07
C ASN A 799 -35.61 11.77 29.08
N SER A 800 -34.99 11.82 30.25
CA SER A 800 -33.60 12.24 30.48
C SER A 800 -32.74 11.03 30.79
N ARG A 801 -31.49 10.99 30.28
CA ARG A 801 -30.59 9.87 30.58
C ARG A 801 -30.31 9.79 32.09
N PRO A 802 -30.39 8.60 32.71
CA PRO A 802 -30.02 8.41 34.11
C PRO A 802 -28.55 8.78 34.34
N GLU A 803 -28.27 9.40 35.48
CA GLU A 803 -26.92 9.72 35.93
C GLU A 803 -26.38 8.56 36.77
N VAL A 804 -25.40 7.82 36.23
CA VAL A 804 -24.67 6.79 36.96
C VAL A 804 -23.39 7.39 37.53
N THR A 805 -23.14 7.14 38.81
CA THR A 805 -21.94 7.56 39.52
C THR A 805 -21.27 6.36 40.14
N ILE A 806 -19.95 6.28 40.00
CA ILE A 806 -19.11 5.27 40.66
C ILE A 806 -18.23 6.02 41.65
N ASN A 807 -18.44 5.78 42.93
CA ASN A 807 -17.64 6.34 44.01
C ASN A 807 -16.69 5.27 44.55
N LEU A 808 -15.40 5.58 44.56
CA LEU A 808 -14.39 4.74 45.19
C LEU A 808 -14.09 5.26 46.59
N ASN A 809 -14.21 4.41 47.61
CA ASN A 809 -13.97 4.80 48.99
C ASN A 809 -12.50 5.18 49.18
N GLY A 810 -12.24 6.44 49.55
CA GLY A 810 -10.88 7.00 49.65
C GLY A 810 -10.42 7.76 48.40
N GLY A 811 -11.28 7.88 47.38
CA GLY A 811 -10.97 8.51 46.08
C GLY A 811 -10.40 7.49 45.08
N THR A 812 -10.32 7.89 43.81
CA THR A 812 -9.67 7.06 42.78
C THR A 812 -8.18 6.95 43.10
N PRO A 813 -7.66 5.74 43.37
CA PRO A 813 -6.25 5.58 43.65
C PRO A 813 -5.45 5.89 42.38
N ALA A 814 -4.22 6.37 42.56
CA ALA A 814 -3.32 6.72 41.46
C ALA A 814 -3.04 5.53 40.54
N PHE A 815 -3.00 4.33 41.13
CA PHE A 815 -2.86 3.03 40.49
C PHE A 815 -3.37 1.95 41.44
N TYR A 816 -3.53 0.72 40.95
CA TYR A 816 -3.85 -0.43 41.79
C TYR A 816 -2.64 -1.35 41.99
N LEU A 817 -2.55 -1.97 43.18
CA LEU A 817 -1.62 -3.05 43.47
C LEU A 817 -2.32 -4.41 43.35
N PRO A 818 -1.67 -5.46 42.83
CA PRO A 818 -2.23 -6.82 42.90
C PRO A 818 -2.56 -7.21 44.34
N GLY A 819 -3.78 -7.68 44.56
CA GLY A 819 -4.34 -8.00 45.88
C GLY A 819 -4.94 -6.80 46.63
N GLN A 820 -4.83 -5.57 46.11
CA GLN A 820 -5.46 -4.39 46.70
C GLN A 820 -6.98 -4.52 46.68
N LYS A 821 -7.58 -4.23 47.83
CA LYS A 821 -9.03 -4.18 47.99
C LYS A 821 -9.53 -2.78 47.67
N ILE A 822 -10.27 -2.64 46.58
CA ILE A 822 -10.86 -1.39 46.11
C ILE A 822 -12.36 -1.45 46.42
N ALA A 823 -12.79 -0.70 47.43
CA ALA A 823 -14.20 -0.60 47.77
C ALA A 823 -14.87 0.44 46.89
N TYR A 824 -15.98 0.05 46.26
CA TYR A 824 -16.76 0.90 45.37
C TYR A 824 -18.23 0.93 45.80
N GLU A 825 -18.89 2.02 45.43
CA GLU A 825 -20.31 2.24 45.60
C GLU A 825 -20.84 2.90 44.33
N VAL A 826 -21.76 2.21 43.66
CA VAL A 826 -22.47 2.73 42.50
C VAL A 826 -23.76 3.37 42.99
N SER A 827 -23.99 4.62 42.60
CA SER A 827 -25.26 5.31 42.81
C SER A 827 -25.82 5.75 41.47
N VAL A 828 -27.12 5.57 41.29
CA VAL A 828 -27.85 5.98 40.11
C VAL A 828 -28.89 7.00 40.52
N THR A 829 -28.97 8.10 39.78
CA THR A 829 -30.06 9.08 39.91
C THR A 829 -30.76 9.19 38.58
N ASP A 830 -32.07 9.07 38.59
CA ASP A 830 -32.90 9.39 37.45
C ASP A 830 -33.36 10.86 37.56
N PRO A 831 -32.92 11.77 36.64
CA PRO A 831 -33.31 13.18 36.66
C PRO A 831 -34.83 13.41 36.52
N ASP A 832 -35.57 12.40 36.07
CA ASP A 832 -37.02 12.46 35.85
C ASP A 832 -37.83 12.01 37.06
N GLY A 833 -37.15 11.51 38.10
CA GLY A 833 -37.76 11.16 39.39
C GLY A 833 -38.34 9.74 39.44
N GLY A 834 -37.97 8.87 38.49
CA GLY A 834 -38.28 7.44 38.51
C GLY A 834 -37.66 6.73 39.72
N THR A 835 -38.33 5.68 40.20
CA THR A 835 -37.76 4.80 41.24
C THR A 835 -36.71 3.90 40.60
N VAL A 836 -35.44 4.04 41.02
CA VAL A 836 -34.34 3.20 40.54
C VAL A 836 -34.49 1.77 41.09
N ASP A 837 -34.74 0.80 40.20
CA ASP A 837 -34.64 -0.62 40.54
C ASP A 837 -33.17 -1.06 40.51
N GLU A 838 -32.62 -1.33 41.69
CA GLU A 838 -31.24 -1.79 41.87
C GLU A 838 -30.91 -3.09 41.12
N SER A 839 -31.91 -3.90 40.77
CA SER A 839 -31.69 -5.14 39.99
C SER A 839 -31.41 -4.91 38.50
N ASN A 840 -31.70 -3.70 37.99
CA ASN A 840 -31.44 -3.29 36.60
C ASN A 840 -30.11 -2.55 36.44
N VAL A 841 -29.30 -2.47 37.50
CA VAL A 841 -27.95 -1.90 37.44
C VAL A 841 -26.95 -3.00 37.16
N PHE A 842 -26.19 -2.85 36.08
CA PHE A 842 -25.14 -3.79 35.69
C PHE A 842 -23.76 -3.22 36.02
N VAL A 843 -22.94 -4.00 36.72
CA VAL A 843 -21.58 -3.61 37.15
C VAL A 843 -20.57 -4.68 36.74
N SER A 844 -19.50 -4.29 36.05
CA SER A 844 -18.39 -5.18 35.66
C SER A 844 -17.03 -4.59 36.01
N VAL A 845 -16.03 -5.47 36.07
CA VAL A 845 -14.62 -5.10 36.17
C VAL A 845 -13.83 -5.79 35.07
N ASP A 846 -13.06 -5.00 34.32
CA ASP A 846 -12.26 -5.46 33.19
C ASP A 846 -10.82 -4.96 33.32
N TYR A 847 -9.86 -5.62 32.65
CA TYR A 847 -8.46 -5.20 32.56
C TYR A 847 -8.09 -4.90 31.11
N LEU A 848 -7.93 -3.62 30.77
CA LEU A 848 -7.74 -3.14 29.39
C LEU A 848 -6.38 -2.47 29.19
N GLU A 849 -5.77 -2.63 28.02
CA GLU A 849 -4.51 -1.98 27.62
C GLU A 849 -4.79 -0.74 26.76
N GLY A 850 -4.14 0.41 27.04
CA GLY A 850 -4.09 1.59 26.15
C GLY A 850 -5.42 2.26 25.77
N LEU A 851 -6.15 2.88 26.72
CA LEU A 851 -7.44 3.53 26.41
C LEU A 851 -7.32 4.97 25.85
N ASP A 852 -8.06 5.23 24.78
CA ASP A 852 -8.51 6.57 24.37
C ASP A 852 -9.85 6.91 25.07
N LYS A 853 -10.10 8.20 25.36
CA LYS A 853 -11.26 8.67 26.14
C LYS A 853 -12.59 8.50 25.41
N VAL A 854 -12.59 8.37 24.09
CA VAL A 854 -13.80 8.14 23.26
C VAL A 854 -14.36 6.73 23.49
N THR A 855 -13.49 5.74 23.68
CA THR A 855 -13.83 4.33 23.92
C THR A 855 -14.42 4.10 25.32
N MET A 856 -14.19 5.02 26.27
CA MET A 856 -14.68 4.92 27.67
C MET A 856 -16.20 5.09 27.82
N ASN A 857 -16.88 5.70 26.83
CA ASN A 857 -18.32 5.95 26.88
C ASN A 857 -19.17 4.87 26.16
N LEU A 858 -18.54 3.88 25.52
CA LEU A 858 -19.20 2.79 24.80
C LEU A 858 -19.44 1.53 25.67
N GLY A 859 -19.33 1.67 26.99
CA GLY A 859 -19.33 0.57 27.95
C GLY A 859 -20.44 -0.48 27.76
N HIS A 860 -20.00 -1.74 27.63
CA HIS A 860 -20.75 -3.00 27.72
C HIS A 860 -21.63 -3.46 26.54
N GLN A 861 -21.57 -2.83 25.37
CA GLN A 861 -21.98 -3.54 24.15
C GLN A 861 -20.88 -4.53 23.76
N GLN A 862 -21.14 -5.82 23.89
CA GLN A 862 -20.21 -6.91 23.56
C GLN A 862 -19.66 -6.79 22.11
N VAL A 863 -18.48 -6.21 21.94
CA VAL A 863 -17.64 -6.47 20.76
C VAL A 863 -16.49 -7.35 21.25
N SER A 864 -16.67 -8.67 21.19
CA SER A 864 -15.63 -9.60 21.63
C SER A 864 -14.49 -9.62 20.61
N ALA A 865 -13.26 -9.82 21.11
CA ALA A 865 -12.05 -10.11 20.34
C ALA A 865 -12.26 -11.12 19.18
N ALA A 866 -13.21 -12.05 19.34
CA ALA A 866 -13.55 -13.05 18.32
C ALA A 866 -14.29 -12.45 17.11
N VAL A 867 -15.10 -11.41 17.29
CA VAL A 867 -15.78 -10.68 16.20
C VAL A 867 -14.76 -9.87 15.40
N THR A 868 -13.88 -9.14 16.09
CA THR A 868 -12.78 -8.39 15.46
C THR A 868 -11.81 -9.31 14.75
N GLY A 869 -11.42 -10.42 15.37
CA GLY A 869 -10.54 -11.43 14.77
C GLY A 869 -11.13 -12.10 13.54
N LYS A 870 -12.44 -12.36 13.53
CA LYS A 870 -13.15 -12.87 12.35
C LYS A 870 -13.16 -11.86 11.21
N ALA A 871 -13.51 -10.61 11.51
CA ALA A 871 -13.50 -9.53 10.52
C ALA A 871 -12.11 -9.34 9.89
N LEU A 872 -11.05 -9.35 10.71
CA LEU A 872 -9.66 -9.27 10.25
C LEU A 872 -9.24 -10.48 9.38
N ALA A 873 -9.59 -11.70 9.79
CA ALA A 873 -9.30 -12.89 8.98
C ALA A 873 -10.02 -12.88 7.62
N GLN A 874 -11.21 -12.26 7.57
CA GLN A 874 -12.03 -12.12 6.36
C GLN A 874 -11.65 -10.90 5.49
N SER A 875 -10.99 -9.89 6.05
CA SER A 875 -10.52 -8.72 5.30
C SER A 875 -9.15 -8.93 4.65
N MET A 876 -8.38 -9.91 5.11
CA MET A 876 -7.05 -10.26 4.58
C MET A 876 -7.10 -11.37 3.51
N ASP A 877 -5.99 -11.58 2.80
CA ASP A 877 -5.77 -12.69 1.86
C ASP A 877 -5.84 -14.09 2.51
N CYS A 878 -5.86 -14.15 3.85
CA CYS A 878 -6.11 -15.34 4.65
C CYS A 878 -7.36 -16.12 4.18
N LYS A 879 -8.44 -15.43 3.77
CA LYS A 879 -9.69 -16.04 3.28
C LYS A 879 -9.52 -16.86 2.00
N THR A 880 -8.51 -16.52 1.19
CA THR A 880 -8.25 -17.17 -0.11
C THR A 880 -7.70 -18.59 0.10
N CYS A 881 -6.96 -18.78 1.18
CA CYS A 881 -6.28 -20.05 1.48
C CYS A 881 -6.95 -20.86 2.58
N HIS A 882 -7.75 -20.22 3.44
CA HIS A 882 -8.40 -20.84 4.60
C HIS A 882 -9.90 -20.51 4.63
N LYS A 883 -10.75 -21.52 4.81
CA LYS A 883 -12.17 -21.33 5.16
C LYS A 883 -12.42 -21.72 6.61
N GLU A 884 -13.57 -21.34 7.18
CA GLU A 884 -13.90 -21.63 8.58
C GLU A 884 -13.99 -23.15 8.83
N ALA A 885 -14.76 -23.88 8.01
CA ALA A 885 -15.06 -25.31 8.21
C ALA A 885 -14.64 -26.24 7.05
N GLU A 886 -14.25 -25.70 5.89
CA GLU A 886 -13.94 -26.48 4.68
C GLU A 886 -12.48 -26.31 4.25
N ALA A 887 -11.82 -27.38 3.81
CA ALA A 887 -10.46 -27.27 3.29
C ALA A 887 -10.44 -26.47 1.96
N SER A 888 -9.39 -25.66 1.75
CA SER A 888 -9.08 -24.98 0.49
C SER A 888 -7.67 -25.43 0.06
N ILE A 889 -6.83 -24.55 -0.50
CA ILE A 889 -5.41 -24.85 -0.72
C ILE A 889 -4.64 -25.04 0.61
N GLY A 890 -5.12 -24.42 1.71
CA GLY A 890 -4.67 -24.63 3.08
C GLY A 890 -5.72 -25.31 3.98
N PRO A 891 -5.38 -25.67 5.24
CA PRO A 891 -6.32 -26.29 6.19
C PRO A 891 -7.42 -25.31 6.65
N ASN A 892 -8.61 -25.80 7.00
CA ASN A 892 -9.68 -24.93 7.56
C ASN A 892 -9.38 -24.48 9.00
N TYR A 893 -10.00 -23.38 9.44
CA TYR A 893 -9.76 -22.82 10.77
C TYR A 893 -10.21 -23.73 11.92
N MET A 894 -11.29 -24.50 11.74
CA MET A 894 -11.74 -25.47 12.75
C MET A 894 -10.71 -26.59 12.97
N ASP A 895 -10.08 -27.11 11.92
CA ASP A 895 -9.02 -28.13 12.02
C ASP A 895 -7.76 -27.57 12.67
N VAL A 896 -7.42 -26.32 12.36
CA VAL A 896 -6.33 -25.59 13.03
C VAL A 896 -6.64 -25.44 14.53
N ALA A 897 -7.83 -24.96 14.87
CA ALA A 897 -8.30 -24.82 16.25
C ALA A 897 -8.23 -26.16 17.00
N GLN A 898 -8.76 -27.23 16.38
CA GLN A 898 -8.81 -28.56 16.96
C GLN A 898 -7.42 -29.19 17.15
N LYS A 899 -6.49 -28.98 16.21
CA LYS A 899 -5.10 -29.47 16.30
C LYS A 899 -4.34 -28.78 17.44
N TYR A 900 -4.58 -27.49 17.67
CA TYR A 900 -3.81 -26.70 18.63
C TYR A 900 -4.52 -26.42 19.96
N LYS A 901 -5.79 -26.80 20.16
CA LYS A 901 -6.54 -26.52 21.40
C LYS A 901 -5.87 -26.97 22.70
N ASN A 902 -5.12 -28.08 22.65
CA ASN A 902 -4.46 -28.67 23.84
C ASN A 902 -3.02 -28.18 24.02
N ARG A 903 -2.56 -27.27 23.15
CA ARG A 903 -1.20 -26.76 23.15
C ARG A 903 -1.10 -25.54 24.07
N ARG A 904 -0.15 -25.56 25.01
CA ARG A 904 0.03 -24.48 26.01
C ARG A 904 0.46 -23.14 25.41
N ASP A 905 1.14 -23.18 24.26
CA ASP A 905 1.61 -22.02 23.48
C ASP A 905 0.79 -21.81 22.19
N ALA A 906 -0.46 -22.30 22.11
CA ALA A 906 -1.25 -22.25 20.88
C ALA A 906 -1.40 -20.83 20.30
N LEU A 907 -1.73 -19.86 21.16
CA LEU A 907 -1.93 -18.47 20.76
C LEU A 907 -0.66 -17.83 20.19
N SER A 908 0.47 -17.93 20.90
CA SER A 908 1.75 -17.37 20.43
C SER A 908 2.33 -18.12 19.22
N TYR A 909 2.11 -19.43 19.14
CA TYR A 909 2.49 -20.22 17.97
C TYR A 909 1.73 -19.78 16.72
N LEU A 910 0.40 -19.62 16.81
CA LEU A 910 -0.42 -19.17 15.68
C LEU A 910 -0.06 -17.74 15.26
N GLN A 911 0.13 -16.82 16.20
CA GLN A 911 0.62 -15.46 15.89
C GLN A 911 1.94 -15.48 15.12
N THR A 912 2.90 -16.30 15.57
CA THR A 912 4.21 -16.42 14.90
C THR A 912 4.07 -16.95 13.49
N ARG A 913 3.20 -17.94 13.26
CA ARG A 913 2.96 -18.52 11.93
C ARG A 913 2.21 -17.56 11.01
N ILE A 914 1.27 -16.76 11.53
CA ILE A 914 0.60 -15.71 10.75
C ILE A 914 1.64 -14.68 10.27
N LYS A 915 2.57 -14.26 11.15
CA LYS A 915 3.61 -13.29 10.80
C LYS A 915 4.69 -13.81 9.86
N THR A 916 5.17 -15.03 10.10
CA THR A 916 6.35 -15.59 9.40
C THR A 916 6.01 -16.57 8.29
N GLY A 917 4.72 -16.88 8.12
CA GLY A 917 4.25 -17.92 7.19
C GLY A 917 4.64 -19.31 7.65
N GLY A 918 4.61 -20.28 6.73
CA GLY A 918 5.10 -21.61 7.06
C GLY A 918 4.93 -22.67 5.99
N ASN A 919 5.76 -23.71 6.07
CA ASN A 919 5.76 -24.85 5.16
C ASN A 919 5.69 -26.17 5.97
N GLY A 920 5.22 -27.26 5.36
CA GLY A 920 5.44 -28.65 5.78
C GLY A 920 4.58 -29.19 6.94
N VAL A 921 3.74 -28.37 7.58
CA VAL A 921 2.93 -28.80 8.75
C VAL A 921 1.57 -29.39 8.35
N TRP A 922 1.07 -29.00 7.17
CA TRP A 922 -0.25 -29.38 6.63
C TRP A 922 -0.19 -29.85 5.17
N GLY A 923 1.01 -29.98 4.59
CA GLY A 923 1.23 -30.30 3.18
C GLY A 923 2.44 -29.58 2.60
N GLU A 924 2.61 -29.68 1.28
CA GLU A 924 3.70 -29.04 0.51
C GLU A 924 3.37 -27.59 0.11
N VAL A 925 2.09 -27.18 0.22
CA VAL A 925 1.64 -25.81 0.02
C VAL A 925 2.19 -24.91 1.12
N THR A 926 2.87 -23.83 0.73
CA THR A 926 3.47 -22.87 1.66
C THR A 926 2.50 -21.74 1.98
N MET A 927 2.32 -21.44 3.27
CA MET A 927 1.53 -20.31 3.77
C MET A 927 2.31 -18.98 3.65
N PRO A 928 1.78 -17.93 3.00
CA PRO A 928 2.35 -16.57 2.97
C PRO A 928 2.62 -15.99 4.36
N ALA A 929 3.61 -15.09 4.43
CA ALA A 929 3.97 -14.39 5.65
C ALA A 929 3.30 -13.01 5.67
N HIS A 930 2.86 -12.55 6.84
CA HIS A 930 2.32 -11.20 7.04
C HIS A 930 3.24 -10.44 8.01
N PRO A 931 4.37 -9.89 7.56
CA PRO A 931 5.31 -9.23 8.47
C PRO A 931 4.76 -7.91 9.03
N LYS A 932 3.83 -7.25 8.30
CA LYS A 932 3.27 -5.94 8.64
C LYS A 932 2.03 -5.98 9.55
N ILE A 933 1.44 -7.15 9.81
CA ILE A 933 0.30 -7.27 10.73
C ILE A 933 0.76 -7.08 12.18
N THR A 934 0.01 -6.29 12.94
CA THR A 934 0.36 -5.95 14.32
C THR A 934 0.24 -7.17 15.23
N SER A 935 0.91 -7.10 16.39
CA SER A 935 0.78 -8.15 17.42
C SER A 935 -0.65 -8.27 17.95
N ASP A 936 -1.41 -7.17 17.98
CA ASP A 936 -2.81 -7.21 18.40
C ASP A 936 -3.69 -7.87 17.32
N GLU A 937 -3.62 -7.44 16.06
CA GLU A 937 -4.40 -8.06 14.98
C GLU A 937 -4.13 -9.56 14.86
N THR A 938 -2.86 -9.99 14.93
CA THR A 938 -2.53 -11.43 14.93
C THR A 938 -3.06 -12.16 16.16
N ARG A 939 -3.11 -11.50 17.32
CA ARG A 939 -3.74 -12.04 18.53
C ARG A 939 -5.24 -12.17 18.35
N GLN A 940 -5.93 -11.16 17.81
CA GLN A 940 -7.37 -11.20 17.54
C GLN A 940 -7.72 -12.34 16.58
N ILE A 941 -7.00 -12.48 15.47
CA ILE A 941 -7.19 -13.57 14.50
C ILE A 941 -6.94 -14.93 15.16
N ALA A 942 -5.85 -15.10 15.92
CA ALA A 942 -5.56 -16.35 16.59
C ALA A 942 -6.57 -16.70 17.70
N LEU A 943 -7.12 -15.70 18.40
CA LEU A 943 -8.20 -15.89 19.37
C LEU A 943 -9.51 -16.29 18.69
N TYR A 944 -9.85 -15.66 17.56
CA TYR A 944 -10.97 -16.10 16.73
C TYR A 944 -10.81 -17.56 16.33
N ILE A 945 -9.67 -17.96 15.75
CA ILE A 945 -9.41 -19.36 15.36
C ILE A 945 -9.59 -20.30 16.55
N LEU A 946 -8.98 -19.99 17.70
CA LEU A 946 -9.10 -20.83 18.90
C LEU A 946 -10.52 -20.85 19.47
N SER A 947 -11.31 -19.79 19.30
CA SER A 947 -12.69 -19.72 19.77
C SER A 947 -13.62 -20.72 19.06
N LEU A 948 -13.28 -21.13 17.83
CA LEU A 948 -14.04 -22.12 17.06
C LEU A 948 -14.03 -23.53 17.69
N ALA A 949 -13.28 -23.73 18.79
CA ALA A 949 -13.28 -24.96 19.57
C ALA A 949 -14.47 -25.10 20.56
N GLY A 950 -15.28 -24.06 20.80
CA GLY A 950 -16.66 -24.19 21.33
C GLY A 950 -16.96 -24.06 22.84
N ASP A 951 -16.11 -23.43 23.67
CA ASP A 951 -16.37 -23.32 25.13
C ASP A 951 -16.24 -21.87 25.66
N GLN A 952 -17.32 -21.07 25.81
CA GLN A 952 -17.34 -19.91 26.75
C GLN A 952 -18.72 -19.67 27.41
N LYS A 953 -18.69 -19.29 28.70
CA LYS A 953 -19.84 -19.04 29.62
C LYS A 953 -20.18 -17.54 29.74
N GLU A 954 -21.44 -17.19 29.94
CA GLU A 954 -21.89 -15.83 30.33
C GLU A 954 -21.42 -15.45 31.75
N GLU A 955 -20.84 -14.26 31.91
CA GLU A 955 -20.38 -13.70 33.19
C GLU A 955 -21.53 -12.97 33.93
N LYS A 956 -21.53 -12.99 35.28
CA LYS A 956 -22.58 -12.36 36.13
C LYS A 956 -22.17 -10.97 36.61
N SER A 957 -23.14 -10.03 36.66
CA SER A 957 -22.99 -8.68 37.23
C SER A 957 -22.50 -8.66 38.69
N LEU A 958 -21.66 -7.70 39.05
CA LEU A 958 -21.21 -7.41 40.42
C LEU A 958 -22.29 -6.65 41.24
N PRO A 959 -22.27 -6.72 42.60
CA PRO A 959 -23.22 -5.98 43.43
C PRO A 959 -22.97 -4.46 43.42
N LEU A 960 -24.01 -3.64 43.64
CA LEU A 960 -23.91 -2.17 43.64
C LEU A 960 -22.90 -1.56 44.63
N LYS A 961 -22.66 -2.27 45.73
CA LYS A 961 -21.65 -1.93 46.73
C LYS A 961 -20.83 -3.16 47.03
N GLY A 962 -19.51 -3.03 46.90
CA GLY A 962 -18.64 -4.18 47.03
C GLY A 962 -17.18 -3.81 47.19
N THR A 963 -16.35 -4.85 47.20
CA THR A 963 -14.90 -4.72 47.19
C THR A 963 -14.35 -5.56 46.06
N ILE A 964 -13.67 -4.92 45.12
CA ILE A 964 -12.90 -5.58 44.08
C ILE A 964 -11.54 -5.91 44.66
N THR A 965 -11.06 -7.13 44.48
CA THR A 965 -9.65 -7.45 44.74
C THR A 965 -8.93 -7.35 43.41
N ALA A 966 -8.07 -6.35 43.26
CA ALA A 966 -7.37 -6.13 42.01
C ALA A 966 -6.42 -7.31 41.72
N GLU A 967 -6.45 -7.84 40.50
CA GLU A 967 -5.66 -8.98 40.07
C GLU A 967 -4.35 -8.54 39.42
N ALA A 968 -3.38 -9.45 39.35
CA ALA A 968 -2.16 -9.17 38.60
C ALA A 968 -2.47 -9.08 37.11
N SER A 969 -2.01 -8.01 36.46
CA SER A 969 -2.19 -7.77 35.03
C SER A 969 -0.84 -7.48 34.35
N ALA A 970 -0.83 -7.41 33.02
CA ALA A 970 0.36 -6.98 32.29
C ALA A 970 0.70 -5.51 32.61
N PRO A 971 1.99 -5.12 32.61
CA PRO A 971 2.41 -3.73 32.76
C PRO A 971 1.69 -2.84 31.73
N GLY A 972 1.14 -1.69 32.15
CA GLY A 972 0.37 -0.79 31.27
C GLY A 972 -1.14 -1.03 31.22
N ASN A 973 -1.65 -2.15 31.78
CA ASN A 973 -3.10 -2.38 31.86
C ASN A 973 -3.79 -1.46 32.89
N MET A 974 -5.06 -1.17 32.65
CA MET A 974 -5.94 -0.46 33.56
C MET A 974 -7.07 -1.36 34.05
N LEU A 975 -7.36 -1.31 35.35
CA LEU A 975 -8.58 -1.87 35.92
C LEU A 975 -9.72 -0.89 35.63
N VAL A 976 -10.70 -1.31 34.84
CA VAL A 976 -11.86 -0.51 34.45
C VAL A 976 -13.09 -1.05 35.16
N LEU A 977 -13.63 -0.28 36.09
CA LEU A 977 -14.93 -0.55 36.72
C LEU A 977 -16.00 0.19 35.93
N THR A 978 -16.95 -0.54 35.36
CA THR A 978 -18.07 0.01 34.59
C THR A 978 -19.38 -0.26 35.30
N ALA A 979 -20.25 0.74 35.36
CA ALA A 979 -21.62 0.61 35.84
C ALA A 979 -22.58 1.22 34.82
N SER A 980 -23.72 0.55 34.60
CA SER A 980 -24.77 1.03 33.72
C SER A 980 -26.15 0.77 34.31
N PHE A 981 -27.11 1.64 34.02
CA PHE A 981 -28.50 1.50 34.42
C PHE A 981 -29.41 1.97 33.31
N THR A 982 -30.46 1.20 33.05
CA THR A 982 -31.52 1.56 32.09
C THR A 982 -32.78 1.87 32.87
N ASP A 983 -33.35 3.06 32.67
CA ASP A 983 -34.63 3.44 33.27
C ASP A 983 -35.81 2.66 32.64
N ASP A 984 -37.02 2.84 33.18
CA ASP A 984 -38.22 2.19 32.66
C ASP A 984 -38.88 2.97 31.49
N GLY A 985 -38.32 4.13 31.11
CA GLY A 985 -38.94 5.11 30.21
C GLY A 985 -40.07 5.92 30.87
N ALA A 986 -40.41 7.07 30.27
CA ALA A 986 -41.57 7.88 30.66
C ALA A 986 -42.79 7.61 29.75
N GLU A 987 -43.99 8.06 30.15
CA GLU A 987 -45.22 7.83 29.36
C GLU A 987 -45.10 8.46 27.96
N GLY A 988 -45.01 7.61 26.92
CA GLY A 988 -44.85 8.03 25.52
C GLY A 988 -43.40 8.10 25.02
N THR A 989 -42.41 7.69 25.82
CA THR A 989 -40.98 7.68 25.44
C THR A 989 -40.36 6.28 25.57
N ILE A 990 -39.08 6.14 25.17
CA ILE A 990 -38.33 4.89 25.29
C ILE A 990 -37.40 4.90 26.52
N PRO A 991 -37.09 3.72 27.09
CA PRO A 991 -36.05 3.57 28.10
C PRO A 991 -34.70 4.13 27.68
N LEU A 992 -33.99 4.79 28.58
CA LEU A 992 -32.64 5.31 28.36
C LEU A 992 -31.62 4.68 29.31
N THR A 993 -30.45 4.33 28.77
CA THR A 993 -29.32 3.83 29.56
C THR A 993 -28.34 4.96 29.88
N GLY A 994 -28.04 5.12 31.16
CA GLY A 994 -26.88 5.87 31.65
C GLY A 994 -25.73 4.92 31.98
N SER A 995 -24.48 5.35 31.75
CA SER A 995 -23.30 4.56 32.11
C SER A 995 -22.17 5.43 32.65
N LYS A 996 -21.30 4.82 33.45
CA LYS A 996 -20.09 5.44 33.97
C LYS A 996 -18.99 4.40 34.06
N SER A 997 -17.77 4.78 33.71
CA SER A 997 -16.58 3.97 33.95
C SER A 997 -15.53 4.73 34.75
N VAL A 998 -14.84 4.03 35.63
CA VAL A 998 -13.66 4.51 36.36
C VAL A 998 -12.50 3.59 36.04
N ALA A 999 -11.46 4.15 35.43
CA ALA A 999 -10.23 3.43 35.12
C ALA A 999 -9.16 3.74 36.18
N ILE A 1000 -8.45 2.71 36.64
CA ILE A 1000 -7.34 2.79 37.58
C ILE A 1000 -6.14 2.12 36.91
N PRO A 1001 -5.02 2.82 36.68
CA PRO A 1001 -3.87 2.23 36.01
C PRO A 1001 -3.15 1.21 36.92
N SER A 1002 -2.36 0.32 36.34
CA SER A 1002 -1.49 -0.61 37.09
C SER A 1002 -0.35 0.12 37.80
N SER A 1003 0.15 -0.43 38.92
CA SER A 1003 1.32 0.11 39.63
C SER A 1003 2.64 -0.07 38.86
N THR A 1004 2.63 -0.77 37.73
CA THR A 1004 3.80 -0.98 36.86
C THR A 1004 3.63 -0.20 35.57
N ILE A 1005 4.64 0.61 35.25
CA ILE A 1005 4.70 1.40 34.02
C ILE A 1005 5.64 0.71 33.02
N GLN A 1006 5.20 0.63 31.76
CA GLN A 1006 6.10 0.35 30.63
C GLN A 1006 6.78 1.64 30.17
N LEU A 1007 8.08 1.57 29.90
CA LEU A 1007 8.85 2.71 29.39
C LEU A 1007 8.84 2.68 27.86
N THR A 1008 8.04 3.53 27.26
CA THR A 1008 7.69 3.47 25.82
C THR A 1008 8.24 4.67 25.04
N GLU A 1009 8.21 4.58 23.70
CA GLU A 1009 8.75 5.60 22.78
C GLU A 1009 7.95 6.92 22.77
N ASP A 1010 6.69 6.91 23.21
CA ASP A 1010 5.80 8.08 23.30
C ASP A 1010 6.03 8.94 24.56
N MET A 1011 6.88 8.47 25.49
CA MET A 1011 7.26 9.25 26.67
C MET A 1011 8.18 10.40 26.30
N LYS A 1012 7.93 11.59 26.84
CA LYS A 1012 8.87 12.72 26.69
C LYS A 1012 10.11 12.49 27.54
N THR A 1013 11.26 12.59 26.90
CA THR A 1013 12.55 12.42 27.56
C THR A 1013 13.55 13.49 27.11
N SER A 1014 14.62 13.64 27.88
CA SER A 1014 15.86 14.30 27.46
C SER A 1014 17.02 13.43 27.85
N ASN A 1015 17.96 13.19 26.91
CA ASN A 1015 19.12 12.34 27.13
C ASN A 1015 18.74 10.91 27.59
N MET A 1016 17.55 10.43 27.21
CA MET A 1016 17.14 9.05 27.35
C MET A 1016 16.46 8.59 26.06
N GLN A 1017 16.73 7.37 25.63
CA GLN A 1017 16.22 6.83 24.37
C GLN A 1017 15.51 5.50 24.59
N ALA A 1018 14.24 5.42 24.20
CA ALA A 1018 13.51 4.16 24.18
C ALA A 1018 14.05 3.25 23.06
N MET A 1019 14.19 1.96 23.34
CA MET A 1019 14.62 0.94 22.39
C MET A 1019 13.92 -0.38 22.68
N LYS A 1020 13.69 -1.19 21.64
CA LYS A 1020 13.27 -2.58 21.79
C LYS A 1020 14.45 -3.52 21.63
N PHE A 1021 14.69 -4.35 22.64
CA PHE A 1021 15.76 -5.36 22.59
C PHE A 1021 15.26 -6.70 23.12
N GLY A 1022 15.33 -7.75 22.30
CA GLY A 1022 14.89 -9.09 22.68
C GLY A 1022 13.41 -9.22 23.05
N GLY A 1023 12.56 -8.30 22.56
CA GLY A 1023 11.13 -8.26 22.90
C GLY A 1023 10.79 -7.51 24.19
N MET A 1024 11.76 -6.80 24.79
CA MET A 1024 11.53 -5.93 25.95
C MET A 1024 11.71 -4.45 25.55
N ASP A 1025 10.83 -3.59 26.06
CA ASP A 1025 10.98 -2.14 25.99
C ASP A 1025 11.96 -1.66 27.05
N LEU A 1026 12.98 -0.92 26.61
CA LEU A 1026 14.08 -0.44 27.43
C LEU A 1026 14.27 1.06 27.22
N MET A 1027 14.63 1.79 28.27
CA MET A 1027 14.96 3.21 28.20
C MET A 1027 16.45 3.41 28.50
N LEU A 1028 17.26 3.61 27.46
CA LEU A 1028 18.69 3.87 27.57
C LEU A 1028 18.96 5.22 28.21
N LEU A 1029 19.94 5.28 29.12
CA LEU A 1029 20.48 6.51 29.69
C LEU A 1029 21.61 7.04 28.79
N ASN A 1030 21.35 8.10 28.00
CA ASN A 1030 22.30 8.64 27.03
C ASN A 1030 22.98 9.91 27.58
N GLY A 1031 24.21 9.78 28.06
CA GLY A 1031 25.00 10.90 28.60
C GLY A 1031 24.97 11.01 30.11
N ALA A 1032 25.61 12.05 30.66
CA ALA A 1032 25.89 12.16 32.11
C ALA A 1032 24.66 12.56 32.95
N ALA A 1033 23.63 13.14 32.34
CA ALA A 1033 22.37 13.47 33.01
C ALA A 1033 21.22 13.57 32.00
N GLY A 1034 20.01 13.24 32.44
CA GLY A 1034 18.81 13.27 31.62
C GLY A 1034 17.55 13.08 32.46
N TRP A 1035 16.40 13.02 31.80
CA TRP A 1035 15.10 12.88 32.47
C TRP A 1035 14.04 12.22 31.61
N LEU A 1036 13.03 11.64 32.26
CA LEU A 1036 11.79 11.14 31.65
C LEU A 1036 10.56 11.75 32.33
N GLU A 1037 9.53 12.09 31.56
CA GLU A 1037 8.25 12.61 32.04
C GLU A 1037 7.26 11.48 32.39
N LEU A 1038 6.68 11.54 33.59
CA LEU A 1038 5.55 10.73 34.03
C LEU A 1038 4.27 11.58 33.93
N LYS A 1039 3.62 11.50 32.76
CA LYS A 1039 2.39 12.25 32.45
C LYS A 1039 1.18 11.68 33.21
N ASP A 1040 0.27 12.55 33.65
CA ASP A 1040 -1.00 12.19 34.31
C ASP A 1040 -0.89 11.24 35.52
N THR A 1041 0.28 11.19 36.16
CA THR A 1041 0.58 10.29 37.29
C THR A 1041 0.36 10.99 38.63
N SER A 1042 -0.24 10.32 39.62
CA SER A 1042 -0.32 10.81 41.00
C SER A 1042 0.63 10.03 41.91
N LEU A 1043 1.45 10.73 42.69
CA LEU A 1043 2.36 10.11 43.67
C LEU A 1043 1.81 10.15 45.11
N LYS A 1044 0.52 10.46 45.27
CA LYS A 1044 -0.11 10.54 46.59
C LYS A 1044 -0.27 9.15 47.22
N GLY A 1045 0.36 8.95 48.37
CA GLY A 1045 0.33 7.66 49.09
C GLY A 1045 1.35 6.63 48.59
N VAL A 1046 2.20 7.00 47.63
CA VAL A 1046 3.31 6.18 47.14
C VAL A 1046 4.50 6.35 48.08
N ASN A 1047 5.08 5.24 48.52
CA ASN A 1047 6.22 5.23 49.43
C ASN A 1047 7.56 5.27 48.68
N ALA A 1048 7.63 4.61 47.51
CA ALA A 1048 8.82 4.61 46.67
C ALA A 1048 8.52 4.33 45.20
N LEU A 1049 9.38 4.82 44.33
CA LEU A 1049 9.50 4.38 42.94
C LEU A 1049 10.66 3.38 42.84
N VAL A 1050 10.38 2.17 42.36
CA VAL A 1050 11.39 1.15 42.10
C VAL A 1050 11.67 1.11 40.61
N LEU A 1051 12.90 1.46 40.23
CA LEU A 1051 13.38 1.40 38.85
C LEU A 1051 14.16 0.10 38.66
N ASN A 1052 13.85 -0.68 37.64
CA ASN A 1052 14.68 -1.81 37.24
C ASN A 1052 15.74 -1.30 36.26
N ALA A 1053 17.02 -1.41 36.62
CA ALA A 1053 18.13 -1.03 35.75
C ALA A 1053 18.85 -2.28 35.25
N GLY A 1054 19.19 -2.32 33.96
CA GLY A 1054 19.89 -3.40 33.29
C GLY A 1054 21.09 -2.90 32.48
N TRP A 1055 22.07 -3.78 32.27
CA TRP A 1055 23.30 -3.47 31.53
C TRP A 1055 23.94 -4.74 30.96
N GLN A 1056 24.74 -4.58 29.90
CA GLN A 1056 25.57 -5.67 29.38
C GLN A 1056 26.88 -5.83 30.15
N SER A 1057 27.45 -4.72 30.63
CA SER A 1057 28.65 -4.68 31.48
C SER A 1057 28.37 -3.87 32.74
N PRO A 1058 28.77 -4.34 33.94
CA PRO A 1058 28.46 -3.66 35.19
C PRO A 1058 28.93 -2.20 35.20
N PRO A 1059 28.04 -1.22 35.48
CA PRO A 1059 28.44 0.18 35.54
C PRO A 1059 29.43 0.40 36.68
N ASN A 1060 30.58 0.99 36.36
CA ASN A 1060 31.65 1.28 37.33
C ASN A 1060 31.46 2.64 38.06
N LEU A 1061 30.33 3.31 37.85
CA LEU A 1061 29.97 4.61 38.42
C LEU A 1061 28.69 4.53 39.24
N SER A 1062 28.53 5.45 40.17
CA SER A 1062 27.26 5.69 40.86
C SER A 1062 26.33 6.59 40.03
N TYR A 1063 25.03 6.31 40.10
CA TYR A 1063 23.97 7.12 39.50
C TYR A 1063 23.00 7.57 40.58
N THR A 1064 22.67 8.86 40.62
CA THR A 1064 21.60 9.40 41.47
C THR A 1064 20.34 9.57 40.63
N PHE A 1065 19.23 9.06 41.14
CA PHE A 1065 17.90 9.24 40.55
C PHE A 1065 17.06 10.12 41.47
N GLN A 1066 16.46 11.17 40.92
CA GLN A 1066 15.58 12.07 41.66
C GLN A 1066 14.21 12.14 40.98
N ILE A 1067 13.17 12.38 41.77
CA ILE A 1067 11.82 12.65 41.28
C ILE A 1067 11.54 14.12 41.53
N HIS A 1068 11.24 14.87 40.48
CA HIS A 1068 10.92 16.29 40.54
C HIS A 1068 9.45 16.53 40.19
N GLU A 1069 8.84 17.54 40.81
CA GLU A 1069 7.46 17.94 40.54
C GLU A 1069 7.39 19.08 39.51
N ASN A 1070 6.41 19.03 38.60
CA ASN A 1070 6.09 20.00 37.53
C ASN A 1070 7.13 20.18 36.41
N THR A 1071 8.42 20.15 36.72
CA THR A 1071 9.52 20.35 35.75
C THR A 1071 10.74 19.49 36.12
N PRO A 1072 11.65 19.17 35.17
CA PRO A 1072 12.88 18.43 35.46
C PRO A 1072 13.77 19.05 36.57
N ASP A 1073 13.77 20.39 36.70
CA ASP A 1073 14.51 21.12 37.74
C ASP A 1073 13.62 21.56 38.92
N GLY A 1074 12.42 20.98 39.04
CA GLY A 1074 11.43 21.32 40.05
C GLY A 1074 11.81 20.85 41.47
N PRO A 1075 10.95 21.07 42.47
CA PRO A 1075 11.16 20.56 43.82
C PRO A 1075 11.34 19.03 43.82
N VAL A 1076 12.41 18.53 44.46
CA VAL A 1076 12.68 17.09 44.62
C VAL A 1076 11.72 16.50 45.65
N VAL A 1077 10.98 15.47 45.26
CA VAL A 1077 10.04 14.74 46.12
C VAL A 1077 10.55 13.34 46.52
N GLY A 1078 11.53 12.80 45.78
CA GLY A 1078 12.18 11.54 46.10
C GLY A 1078 13.59 11.46 45.54
N GLU A 1079 14.47 10.72 46.20
CA GLU A 1079 15.86 10.53 45.80
C GLU A 1079 16.34 9.12 46.14
N GLY A 1080 17.01 8.46 45.20
CA GLY A 1080 17.64 7.16 45.36
C GLY A 1080 18.97 7.11 44.63
N THR A 1081 19.86 6.21 45.05
CA THR A 1081 21.17 6.05 44.42
C THR A 1081 21.41 4.61 44.01
N MET A 1082 21.95 4.44 42.81
CA MET A 1082 22.51 3.18 42.33
C MET A 1082 24.03 3.24 42.49
N PRO A 1083 24.63 2.48 43.42
CA PRO A 1083 26.08 2.45 43.56
C PRO A 1083 26.74 1.76 42.36
N ALA A 1084 28.05 1.95 42.20
CA ALA A 1084 28.84 1.20 41.22
C ALA A 1084 28.70 -0.31 41.44
N GLN A 1085 28.58 -1.07 40.34
CA GLN A 1085 28.29 -2.49 40.33
C GLN A 1085 29.53 -3.30 39.95
N THR A 1086 29.75 -4.43 40.62
CA THR A 1086 30.92 -5.30 40.40
C THR A 1086 30.59 -6.61 39.67
N GLY A 1087 29.31 -6.83 39.32
CA GLY A 1087 28.80 -8.03 38.61
C GLY A 1087 27.28 -7.99 38.41
N GLY A 1088 26.72 -8.99 37.72
CA GLY A 1088 25.27 -9.09 37.41
C GLY A 1088 24.86 -8.41 36.10
N GLN A 1089 23.61 -8.60 35.67
CA GLN A 1089 23.03 -8.01 34.44
C GLN A 1089 21.94 -6.94 34.74
N GLY A 1090 21.71 -6.64 36.02
CA GLY A 1090 20.77 -5.61 36.44
C GLY A 1090 20.62 -5.52 37.96
N THR A 1091 19.98 -4.46 38.43
CA THR A 1091 19.63 -4.23 39.84
C THR A 1091 18.32 -3.43 39.95
N GLN A 1092 17.74 -3.41 41.14
CA GLN A 1092 16.62 -2.53 41.46
C GLN A 1092 17.15 -1.28 42.17
N VAL A 1093 16.74 -0.11 41.68
CA VAL A 1093 17.02 1.17 42.30
C VAL A 1093 15.76 1.62 43.02
N ASN A 1094 15.83 1.66 44.35
CA ASN A 1094 14.74 2.15 45.17
C ASN A 1094 14.87 3.67 45.38
N VAL A 1095 13.89 4.42 44.91
CA VAL A 1095 13.81 5.89 45.00
C VAL A 1095 12.71 6.24 46.00
N PRO A 1096 13.02 6.32 47.32
CA PRO A 1096 12.03 6.65 48.34
C PRO A 1096 11.49 8.07 48.16
N ILE A 1097 10.17 8.21 48.26
CA ILE A 1097 9.49 9.51 48.24
C ILE A 1097 9.48 10.04 49.66
N THR A 1098 10.22 11.12 49.89
CA THR A 1098 10.43 11.71 51.23
C THR A 1098 9.96 13.15 51.33
N GLY A 1099 9.66 13.80 50.20
CA GLY A 1099 9.09 15.15 50.14
C GLY A 1099 7.56 15.17 50.17
N THR A 1100 6.98 16.34 50.43
CA THR A 1100 5.53 16.56 50.37
C THR A 1100 5.07 16.65 48.92
N VAL A 1101 4.30 15.67 48.44
CA VAL A 1101 3.71 15.67 47.10
C VAL A 1101 2.52 16.65 47.08
N SER A 1102 2.56 17.70 46.23
CA SER A 1102 1.63 18.83 46.30
C SER A 1102 0.37 18.64 45.46
N GLY A 1103 0.35 17.69 44.51
CA GLY A 1103 -0.81 17.38 43.68
C GLY A 1103 -0.68 16.13 42.81
N ASN A 1104 -1.50 16.06 41.76
CA ASN A 1104 -1.30 15.14 40.64
C ASN A 1104 -0.32 15.79 39.65
N GLY A 1105 0.45 14.98 38.92
CA GLY A 1105 1.62 15.40 38.11
C GLY A 1105 1.36 16.45 37.01
N PRO A 1106 2.40 16.77 36.22
CA PRO A 1106 3.48 15.87 35.81
C PRO A 1106 4.63 15.75 36.81
N PHE A 1107 5.25 14.57 36.88
CA PHE A 1107 6.47 14.30 37.62
C PHE A 1107 7.60 13.92 36.66
N TYR A 1108 8.85 14.20 37.02
CA TYR A 1108 10.02 13.92 36.20
C TYR A 1108 10.99 13.05 36.96
N VAL A 1109 11.39 11.92 36.39
CA VAL A 1109 12.48 11.10 36.95
C VAL A 1109 13.76 11.52 36.26
N THR A 1110 14.64 12.18 37.00
CA THR A 1110 15.95 12.63 36.53
C THR A 1110 17.01 11.61 36.93
N TYR A 1111 18.08 11.51 36.15
CA TYR A 1111 19.27 10.77 36.53
C TYR A 1111 20.52 11.65 36.36
N LYS A 1112 21.52 11.44 37.23
CA LYS A 1112 22.84 12.08 37.14
C LYS A 1112 23.95 11.08 37.49
N ALA A 1113 24.93 10.93 36.61
CA ALA A 1113 26.13 10.14 36.85
C ALA A 1113 27.16 10.93 37.70
N GLU A 1114 28.04 10.21 38.40
CA GLU A 1114 29.18 10.78 39.14
C GLU A 1114 30.06 11.68 38.24
N GLU A 1115 30.37 12.91 38.69
CA GLU A 1115 31.06 13.93 37.88
C GLU A 1115 32.47 13.50 37.41
N GLY A 1116 32.78 13.76 36.13
CA GLY A 1116 34.12 13.67 35.56
C GLY A 1116 34.53 12.32 34.94
N LYS A 1117 33.58 11.41 34.68
CA LYS A 1117 33.85 10.08 34.06
C LYS A 1117 32.80 9.75 32.98
N GLU A 1118 33.23 9.02 31.95
CA GLU A 1118 32.36 8.53 30.86
C GLU A 1118 31.33 7.50 31.38
N PRO A 1119 30.01 7.74 31.21
CA PRO A 1119 28.97 6.83 31.71
C PRO A 1119 28.94 5.51 30.94
N SER A 1120 28.74 4.40 31.66
CA SER A 1120 28.50 3.07 31.06
C SER A 1120 27.06 2.97 30.55
N MET A 1121 26.81 2.22 29.47
CA MET A 1121 25.45 1.99 28.94
C MET A 1121 24.58 1.25 29.97
N VAL A 1122 23.65 1.99 30.59
CA VAL A 1122 22.63 1.50 31.50
C VAL A 1122 21.26 1.76 30.86
N ALA A 1123 20.35 0.80 30.96
CA ALA A 1123 18.97 0.97 30.52
C ALA A 1123 18.01 0.74 31.69
N LEU A 1124 16.93 1.51 31.77
CA LEU A 1124 15.80 1.20 32.63
C LEU A 1124 14.88 0.21 31.90
N THR A 1125 14.57 -0.91 32.54
CA THR A 1125 13.79 -2.01 31.95
C THR A 1125 12.34 -2.03 32.44
N GLY A 1126 11.96 -1.09 33.31
CA GLY A 1126 10.62 -0.93 33.85
C GLY A 1126 10.62 -0.12 35.14
N ALA A 1127 9.45 0.41 35.50
CA ALA A 1127 9.24 1.19 36.71
C ALA A 1127 8.01 0.68 37.48
N MET A 1128 8.11 0.60 38.80
CA MET A 1128 7.03 0.14 39.68
C MET A 1128 6.86 1.10 40.85
N PHE A 1129 5.63 1.51 41.12
CA PHE A 1129 5.28 2.27 42.31
C PHE A 1129 4.89 1.35 43.47
N ASN A 1130 5.40 1.64 44.67
CA ASN A 1130 5.17 0.87 45.89
C ASN A 1130 4.56 1.69 47.02
#